data_AF-A0A5C6AT25-F1
#
_entry.id   AF-A0A5C6AT25-F1
#
_cell.length_a   1.000
_cell.length_b   1.000
_cell.length_c   1.000
_cell.angle_alpha   90.00
_cell.angle_beta   90.00
_cell.angle_gamma   90.00
#
_symmetry.space_group_name_H-M   'P 1'
#
loop_
_entity.id
_entity.type
_entity.pdbx_description
1 polymer ?
#
loop_
_entity_poly.entity_id
_entity_poly.type
_entity_poly.pdbx_seq_one_letter_code
_entity_poly.pdbx_strand_id
1 'polypeptide(L)'
;MKTMISKLAAFSVCAGLVAFSLSVSALTASAQKTLPPPVALKSPSIFPDGRVPDVSAKIDVAKPTPIQTATQNHTPSWVWGDATEEHLWIRQRFAVPGHVQDAKLEIAADDDFNVFINGQAMGSGHGWKPITVYPSQVATLLFSDRPNEILIQAINRGGPAGIIANLVMVIDGRVYGTGTNAESQVSSDEKMWSGATVVGEAFGEPWNITEPTVSQKTLLIHSIVSGLEKDLYSDDFNSANSAMTKLSLLSLENPGAETLSSGFRLDRASALAPLIQKTEKILLASALTSSKRVTAIQEIERHLEKSSDIDLLLDSLTTTLRHPSTSDDLLQLVVLSSIQKMVEKLESNAESLDGKLKAAKDELKAAKGVIKDLNESKEAATRQRDELQAMLTIFVGTEKRLDININEQVDKIKALEMVKPQTPVIEKQLADEYAILLQLKAQRKKVKSDQNEATAKIILLSDQLTATVLQIAQLESQLPKLEKNVTKATEKLSEESGARVDRLTRLAKFLVETRDVYHTTASRAVANQIASSIRSIEIANSGIKSLAAADTLLSSESAPIFETEEIGARVSASRISTAMDARNAADRPGVTKVAPYDPVVSPRDVQHYPLGDDRGKRVLRGVGQSESDVERAPGAEGAKSALAE
;
A
#
# COMPACT_ATOMS: atom_id res chain seq x y z
N MET A 1 -42.23 5.05 -13.86
CA MET A 1 -41.18 4.36 -14.63
C MET A 1 -39.83 5.07 -14.57
N LYS A 2 -39.65 6.31 -15.10
CA LYS A 2 -38.37 7.06 -15.03
C LYS A 2 -37.72 7.09 -13.63
N THR A 3 -38.49 7.39 -12.58
CA THR A 3 -38.05 7.37 -11.17
C THR A 3 -37.63 5.99 -10.63
N MET A 4 -38.08 4.90 -11.24
CA MET A 4 -37.69 3.54 -10.87
C MET A 4 -36.39 3.14 -11.57
N ILE A 5 -36.22 3.53 -12.84
CA ILE A 5 -34.98 3.36 -13.61
C ILE A 5 -33.83 4.15 -12.97
N SER A 6 -34.09 5.39 -12.54
CA SER A 6 -33.12 6.20 -11.78
C SER A 6 -32.68 5.53 -10.48
N LYS A 7 -33.59 4.89 -9.72
CA LYS A 7 -33.25 4.15 -8.51
C LYS A 7 -32.47 2.85 -8.79
N LEU A 8 -32.78 2.12 -9.86
CA LEU A 8 -31.96 0.97 -10.27
C LEU A 8 -30.54 1.39 -10.71
N ALA A 9 -30.40 2.51 -11.42
CA ALA A 9 -29.10 3.03 -11.84
C ALA A 9 -28.22 3.38 -10.61
N ALA A 10 -28.79 4.08 -9.61
CA ALA A 10 -28.09 4.35 -8.36
C ALA A 10 -27.68 3.06 -7.62
N PHE A 11 -28.58 2.07 -7.54
CA PHE A 11 -28.31 0.78 -6.88
C PHE A 11 -27.16 0.01 -7.57
N SER A 12 -27.09 0.06 -8.91
CA SER A 12 -26.00 -0.53 -9.70
C SER A 12 -24.65 0.14 -9.44
N VAL A 13 -24.61 1.48 -9.36
CA VAL A 13 -23.39 2.24 -9.04
C VAL A 13 -22.89 1.92 -7.62
N CYS A 14 -23.78 1.83 -6.63
CA CYS A 14 -23.41 1.42 -5.28
C CYS A 14 -22.87 -0.01 -5.23
N ALA A 15 -23.47 -0.95 -5.95
CA ALA A 15 -22.96 -2.32 -6.03
C ALA A 15 -21.55 -2.39 -6.67
N GLY A 16 -21.30 -1.59 -7.72
CA GLY A 16 -19.98 -1.47 -8.34
C GLY A 16 -18.92 -0.89 -7.41
N LEU A 17 -19.26 0.15 -6.64
CA LEU A 17 -18.35 0.74 -5.64
C LEU A 17 -18.03 -0.24 -4.50
N VAL A 18 -19.00 -1.01 -4.00
CA VAL A 18 -18.76 -2.05 -2.99
C VAL A 18 -17.83 -3.14 -3.52
N ALA A 19 -18.03 -3.61 -4.76
CA ALA A 19 -17.14 -4.61 -5.38
C ALA A 19 -15.70 -4.08 -5.59
N PHE A 20 -15.56 -2.80 -5.97
CA PHE A 20 -14.26 -2.15 -6.14
C PHE A 20 -13.54 -1.96 -4.80
N SER A 21 -14.23 -1.47 -3.77
CA SER A 21 -13.68 -1.33 -2.41
C SER A 21 -13.28 -2.68 -1.81
N LEU A 22 -14.08 -3.74 -1.96
CA LEU A 22 -13.70 -5.08 -1.53
C LEU A 22 -12.42 -5.58 -2.23
N SER A 23 -12.26 -5.29 -3.52
CA SER A 23 -11.07 -5.65 -4.30
C SER A 23 -9.81 -4.94 -3.80
N VAL A 24 -9.91 -3.63 -3.50
CA VAL A 24 -8.79 -2.83 -2.95
C VAL A 24 -8.49 -3.22 -1.48
N SER A 25 -9.51 -3.53 -0.69
CA SER A 25 -9.34 -4.05 0.68
C SER A 25 -8.64 -5.41 0.71
N ALA A 26 -8.97 -6.32 -0.22
CA ALA A 26 -8.27 -7.61 -0.34
C ALA A 26 -6.78 -7.42 -0.67
N LEU A 27 -6.45 -6.45 -1.53
CA LEU A 27 -5.07 -6.14 -1.92
C LEU A 27 -4.22 -5.51 -0.79
N THR A 28 -4.85 -4.90 0.21
CA THR A 28 -4.17 -4.15 1.29
C THR A 28 -4.20 -4.86 2.65
N ALA A 29 -5.26 -5.63 2.95
CA ALA A 29 -5.36 -6.42 4.19
C ALA A 29 -4.33 -7.56 4.26
N SER A 30 -3.87 -8.06 3.11
CA SER A 30 -2.88 -9.14 3.00
C SER A 30 -1.50 -8.77 3.61
N ALA A 31 -1.19 -7.49 3.76
CA ALA A 31 0.14 -7.02 4.14
C ALA A 31 0.37 -6.82 5.66
N GLN A 32 -0.66 -6.93 6.52
CA GLN A 32 -0.52 -6.51 7.92
C GLN A 32 -1.47 -7.19 8.93
N LYS A 33 -1.28 -8.50 9.15
CA LYS A 33 -1.82 -9.19 10.34
C LYS A 33 -0.72 -9.32 11.40
N THR A 34 -0.88 -8.65 12.54
CA THR A 34 0.13 -8.60 13.61
C THR A 34 0.27 -9.93 14.33
N LEU A 35 1.50 -10.34 14.62
CA LEU A 35 1.81 -11.44 15.53
C LEU A 35 1.21 -11.16 16.93
N PRO A 36 0.70 -12.19 17.64
CA PRO A 36 0.46 -12.08 19.07
C PRO A 36 1.79 -11.86 19.82
N PRO A 37 1.77 -11.25 21.01
CA PRO A 37 2.97 -11.14 21.83
C PRO A 37 3.52 -12.53 22.19
N PRO A 38 4.85 -12.70 22.34
CA PRO A 38 5.44 -14.00 22.61
C PRO A 38 4.97 -14.55 23.95
N VAL A 39 4.19 -15.64 23.91
CA VAL A 39 3.87 -16.43 25.09
C VAL A 39 5.18 -17.00 25.63
N ALA A 40 5.52 -16.66 26.87
CA ALA A 40 6.74 -17.16 27.50
C ALA A 40 6.66 -18.69 27.61
N LEU A 41 7.53 -19.38 26.87
CA LEU A 41 7.68 -20.83 26.94
C LEU A 41 8.09 -21.22 28.37
N LYS A 42 7.14 -21.80 29.11
CA LYS A 42 7.50 -22.60 30.29
C LYS A 42 8.34 -23.78 29.81
N SER A 43 9.41 -24.08 30.54
CA SER A 43 10.27 -25.24 30.30
C SER A 43 9.44 -26.53 30.17
N PRO A 44 9.82 -27.47 29.30
CA PRO A 44 9.06 -28.71 29.13
C PRO A 44 8.93 -29.46 30.45
N SER A 45 7.68 -29.75 30.84
CA SER A 45 7.39 -30.49 32.07
C SER A 45 7.96 -31.90 32.00
N ILE A 46 8.77 -32.25 32.99
CA ILE A 46 9.17 -33.64 33.25
C ILE A 46 7.88 -34.45 33.53
N PHE A 47 7.82 -35.70 33.05
CA PHE A 47 6.67 -36.59 33.26
C PHE A 47 6.33 -36.75 34.75
N PRO A 48 5.04 -36.69 35.17
CA PRO A 48 4.69 -36.59 36.59
C PRO A 48 4.99 -37.82 37.47
N ASP A 49 5.35 -38.97 36.90
CA ASP A 49 5.52 -40.24 37.63
C ASP A 49 6.98 -40.74 37.71
N GLY A 50 7.91 -40.13 36.96
CA GLY A 50 9.33 -40.47 36.96
C GLY A 50 9.69 -41.88 36.47
N ARG A 51 8.78 -42.58 35.77
CA ARG A 51 9.01 -43.98 35.36
C ARG A 51 9.69 -44.06 34.00
N VAL A 52 10.90 -44.62 33.98
CA VAL A 52 11.49 -45.15 32.73
C VAL A 52 10.70 -46.41 32.35
N PRO A 53 10.09 -46.50 31.15
CA PRO A 53 9.38 -47.70 30.73
C PRO A 53 10.38 -48.84 30.49
N ASP A 54 10.06 -50.03 30.98
CA ASP A 54 10.83 -51.25 30.69
C ASP A 54 10.60 -51.66 29.23
N VAL A 55 11.61 -51.49 28.40
CA VAL A 55 11.56 -51.76 26.95
C VAL A 55 11.85 -53.23 26.61
N SER A 56 11.83 -54.14 27.61
CA SER A 56 12.08 -55.58 27.42
C SER A 56 10.98 -56.34 26.68
N ALA A 57 9.86 -55.69 26.35
CA ALA A 57 8.84 -56.28 25.48
C ALA A 57 9.39 -56.47 24.06
N LYS A 58 9.23 -57.67 23.49
CA LYS A 58 9.61 -57.96 22.11
C LYS A 58 8.74 -57.15 21.14
N ILE A 59 9.25 -56.00 20.72
CA ILE A 59 8.74 -55.29 19.54
C ILE A 59 9.11 -56.15 18.32
N ASP A 60 8.10 -56.64 17.60
CA ASP A 60 8.32 -57.19 16.27
C ASP A 60 8.91 -56.08 15.39
N VAL A 61 10.15 -56.29 14.93
CA VAL A 61 10.91 -55.26 14.21
C VAL A 61 10.24 -55.00 12.87
N ALA A 62 9.40 -53.97 12.84
CA ALA A 62 8.68 -53.55 11.65
C ALA A 62 9.65 -53.41 10.47
N LYS A 63 9.30 -54.05 9.35
CA LYS A 63 10.09 -54.06 8.12
C LYS A 63 10.52 -52.62 7.80
N PRO A 64 11.83 -52.33 7.65
CA PRO A 64 12.31 -50.96 7.57
C PRO A 64 11.64 -50.20 6.42
N THR A 65 11.10 -49.02 6.74
CA THR A 65 10.48 -48.10 5.77
C THR A 65 11.40 -47.91 4.56
N PRO A 66 10.89 -48.09 3.32
CA PRO A 66 11.63 -47.73 2.11
C PRO A 66 12.10 -46.28 2.18
N ILE A 67 13.39 -46.04 1.98
CA ILE A 67 13.98 -44.71 1.90
C ILE A 67 14.03 -44.35 0.43
N GLN A 68 13.18 -43.42 -0.02
CA GLN A 68 13.22 -42.93 -1.40
C GLN A 68 14.52 -42.18 -1.66
N THR A 69 15.07 -42.23 -2.86
CA THR A 69 16.11 -41.25 -3.27
C THR A 69 15.40 -40.09 -3.93
N ALA A 70 15.73 -38.84 -3.58
CA ALA A 70 15.17 -37.66 -4.26
C ALA A 70 15.49 -37.73 -5.78
N THR A 71 14.52 -37.38 -6.64
CA THR A 71 14.63 -37.52 -8.11
C THR A 71 14.41 -36.19 -8.82
N GLN A 72 14.95 -36.01 -10.02
CA GLN A 72 14.86 -34.72 -10.73
C GLN A 72 13.42 -34.42 -11.18
N ASN A 73 12.66 -35.45 -11.56
CA ASN A 73 11.30 -35.33 -12.09
C ASN A 73 10.26 -35.83 -11.08
N HIS A 74 10.36 -35.39 -9.82
CA HIS A 74 9.34 -35.70 -8.82
C HIS A 74 8.10 -34.82 -9.01
N THR A 75 6.94 -35.47 -9.14
CA THR A 75 5.62 -34.83 -9.04
C THR A 75 4.98 -35.28 -7.72
N PRO A 76 4.56 -34.36 -6.83
CA PRO A 76 3.85 -34.72 -5.61
C PRO A 76 2.42 -35.19 -5.92
N SER A 77 1.76 -35.80 -4.95
CA SER A 77 0.34 -36.19 -5.03
C SER A 77 -0.36 -35.90 -3.71
N TRP A 78 -1.67 -35.69 -3.76
CA TRP A 78 -2.51 -35.63 -2.57
C TRP A 78 -2.61 -37.02 -1.97
N VAL A 79 -2.32 -37.16 -0.68
CA VAL A 79 -2.39 -38.44 0.04
C VAL A 79 -3.23 -38.34 1.30
N TRP A 80 -3.82 -39.46 1.72
CA TRP A 80 -4.51 -39.60 3.00
C TRP A 80 -4.41 -41.02 3.58
N GLY A 81 -4.93 -41.20 4.79
CA GLY A 81 -5.12 -42.48 5.47
C GLY A 81 -6.51 -43.05 5.23
N ASP A 82 -7.17 -43.52 6.29
CA ASP A 82 -8.59 -43.87 6.22
C ASP A 82 -9.45 -42.59 6.12
N ALA A 83 -10.50 -42.61 5.30
CA ALA A 83 -11.40 -41.47 5.12
C ALA A 83 -12.20 -41.09 6.39
N THR A 84 -12.15 -41.93 7.44
CA THR A 84 -12.76 -41.68 8.75
C THR A 84 -11.82 -41.06 9.78
N GLU A 85 -10.52 -40.90 9.48
CA GLU A 85 -9.54 -40.32 10.41
C GLU A 85 -9.59 -38.78 10.41
N GLU A 86 -10.04 -38.17 11.52
CA GLU A 86 -10.03 -36.71 11.76
C GLU A 86 -8.59 -36.15 11.93
N HIS A 87 -7.69 -36.97 12.48
CA HIS A 87 -6.30 -36.62 12.76
C HIS A 87 -5.35 -37.68 12.21
N LEU A 88 -4.29 -37.24 11.52
CA LEU A 88 -3.37 -38.16 10.86
C LEU A 88 -1.93 -37.64 10.89
N TRP A 89 -0.97 -38.52 11.18
CA TRP A 89 0.45 -38.28 10.94
C TRP A 89 0.84 -38.86 9.59
N ILE A 90 1.49 -38.06 8.75
CA ILE A 90 2.00 -38.45 7.44
C ILE A 90 3.51 -38.28 7.43
N ARG A 91 4.24 -39.32 7.00
CA ARG A 91 5.70 -39.36 6.98
C ARG A 91 6.23 -39.68 5.59
N GLN A 92 7.18 -38.88 5.14
CA GLN A 92 7.93 -39.08 3.91
C GLN A 92 9.43 -39.16 4.22
N ARG A 93 10.05 -40.32 3.98
CA ARG A 93 11.48 -40.60 4.25
C ARG A 93 12.31 -40.68 2.98
N PHE A 94 13.42 -39.95 2.94
CA PHE A 94 14.24 -39.83 1.73
C PHE A 94 15.73 -39.67 2.00
N ALA A 95 16.56 -40.22 1.11
CA ALA A 95 17.99 -39.96 1.02
C ALA A 95 18.26 -38.81 0.04
N VAL A 96 19.25 -37.99 0.39
CA VAL A 96 19.73 -36.87 -0.41
C VAL A 96 21.06 -37.28 -1.05
N PRO A 97 21.26 -37.19 -2.38
CA PRO A 97 22.44 -37.73 -3.07
C PRO A 97 23.74 -36.91 -2.91
N GLY A 98 23.72 -35.79 -2.17
CA GLY A 98 24.85 -34.87 -2.04
C GLY A 98 24.57 -33.74 -1.05
N HIS A 99 25.37 -32.68 -1.07
CA HIS A 99 25.17 -31.51 -0.19
C HIS A 99 24.06 -30.59 -0.73
N VAL A 100 23.05 -30.32 0.09
CA VAL A 100 21.95 -29.39 -0.26
C VAL A 100 22.47 -27.96 -0.22
N GLN A 101 22.39 -27.26 -1.35
CA GLN A 101 22.81 -25.86 -1.51
C GLN A 101 21.67 -24.89 -1.22
N ASP A 102 20.45 -25.26 -1.62
CA ASP A 102 19.19 -24.57 -1.31
C ASP A 102 18.03 -25.59 -1.30
N ALA A 103 16.95 -25.29 -0.59
CA ALA A 103 15.75 -26.10 -0.54
C ALA A 103 14.50 -25.30 -0.16
N LYS A 104 13.38 -25.60 -0.80
CA LYS A 104 12.06 -25.03 -0.52
C LYS A 104 11.05 -26.15 -0.30
N LEU A 105 10.24 -26.01 0.76
CA LEU A 105 9.07 -26.86 0.98
C LEU A 105 7.80 -26.09 0.63
N GLU A 106 6.96 -26.68 -0.20
CA GLU A 106 5.57 -26.25 -0.45
C GLU A 106 4.63 -27.28 0.17
N ILE A 107 3.55 -26.82 0.81
CA ILE A 107 2.62 -27.70 1.51
C ILE A 107 1.22 -27.09 1.59
N ALA A 108 0.20 -27.94 1.45
CA ALA A 108 -1.22 -27.58 1.50
C ALA A 108 -2.03 -28.76 2.05
N ALA A 109 -3.09 -28.49 2.82
CA ALA A 109 -3.91 -29.49 3.50
C ALA A 109 -5.41 -29.20 3.37
N ASP A 110 -6.22 -30.23 3.56
CA ASP A 110 -7.66 -30.14 3.78
C ASP A 110 -7.97 -30.88 5.10
N ASP A 111 -8.07 -30.21 6.27
CA ASP A 111 -8.06 -28.76 6.55
C ASP A 111 -6.68 -28.22 7.00
N ASP A 112 -6.15 -28.70 8.13
CA ASP A 112 -4.98 -28.11 8.82
C ASP A 112 -3.73 -28.98 8.70
N PHE A 113 -2.56 -28.36 8.90
CA PHE A 113 -1.32 -29.09 9.13
C PHE A 113 -0.36 -28.40 10.12
N ASN A 114 0.42 -29.21 10.85
CA ASN A 114 1.71 -28.84 11.45
C ASN A 114 2.80 -29.66 10.74
N VAL A 115 3.93 -29.05 10.36
CA VAL A 115 5.01 -29.73 9.61
C VAL A 115 6.38 -29.61 10.26
N PHE A 116 7.13 -30.70 10.21
CA PHE A 116 8.42 -30.91 10.84
C PHE A 116 9.41 -31.49 9.81
N ILE A 117 10.67 -31.04 9.87
CA ILE A 117 11.79 -31.61 9.11
C ILE A 117 12.78 -32.19 10.12
N ASN A 118 13.06 -33.50 10.02
CA ASN A 118 13.99 -34.20 10.89
C ASN A 118 13.74 -33.98 12.40
N GLY A 119 12.46 -33.88 12.79
CA GLY A 119 12.00 -33.61 14.16
C GLY A 119 11.96 -32.14 14.58
N GLN A 120 12.49 -31.21 13.78
CA GLN A 120 12.36 -29.78 14.02
C GLN A 120 11.08 -29.22 13.38
N ALA A 121 10.24 -28.56 14.18
CA ALA A 121 9.03 -27.88 13.68
C ALA A 121 9.39 -26.72 12.73
N MET A 122 8.78 -26.70 11.55
CA MET A 122 8.90 -25.61 10.57
C MET A 122 7.75 -24.61 10.68
N GLY A 123 6.54 -25.08 11.03
CA GLY A 123 5.38 -24.24 11.24
C GLY A 123 4.06 -25.00 11.02
N SER A 124 2.99 -24.23 10.86
CA SER A 124 1.63 -24.73 10.63
C SER A 124 0.89 -23.90 9.57
N GLY A 125 -0.20 -24.44 9.05
CA GLY A 125 -1.09 -23.79 8.09
C GLY A 125 -2.48 -24.42 8.05
N HIS A 126 -3.37 -23.80 7.27
CA HIS A 126 -4.78 -24.16 7.16
C HIS A 126 -5.30 -23.86 5.74
N GLY A 127 -6.09 -24.79 5.20
CA GLY A 127 -6.70 -24.74 3.87
C GLY A 127 -5.73 -25.12 2.75
N TRP A 128 -6.28 -25.64 1.65
CA TRP A 128 -5.48 -26.06 0.49
C TRP A 128 -5.07 -24.87 -0.40
N LYS A 129 -5.64 -23.68 -0.13
CA LYS A 129 -5.40 -22.42 -0.85
C LYS A 129 -5.35 -21.26 0.15
N PRO A 130 -4.28 -20.45 0.18
CA PRO A 130 -3.05 -20.55 -0.63
C PRO A 130 -2.13 -21.71 -0.18
N ILE A 131 -1.28 -22.19 -1.09
CA ILE A 131 -0.20 -23.12 -0.74
C ILE A 131 0.79 -22.41 0.20
N THR A 132 1.13 -23.05 1.31
CA THR A 132 2.12 -22.52 2.26
C THR A 132 3.54 -22.85 1.78
N VAL A 133 4.46 -21.90 1.95
CA VAL A 133 5.84 -21.99 1.45
C VAL A 133 6.83 -21.74 2.59
N TYR A 134 7.71 -22.71 2.85
CA TYR A 134 8.87 -22.55 3.73
C TYR A 134 10.15 -22.41 2.87
N PRO A 135 10.87 -21.27 2.97
CA PRO A 135 12.05 -20.96 2.13
C PRO A 135 13.32 -21.67 2.62
N SER A 136 14.48 -21.26 2.07
CA SER A 136 15.84 -21.80 2.20
C SER A 136 16.32 -22.25 3.60
N GLN A 137 15.64 -21.86 4.68
CA GLN A 137 15.83 -22.46 6.02
C GLN A 137 15.61 -23.98 6.04
N VAL A 138 14.87 -24.55 5.09
CA VAL A 138 14.74 -26.00 4.94
C VAL A 138 16.10 -26.66 4.64
N ALA A 139 16.98 -26.01 3.88
CA ALA A 139 18.27 -26.57 3.48
C ALA A 139 19.19 -26.86 4.68
N THR A 140 19.18 -25.99 5.70
CA THR A 140 20.05 -26.14 6.88
C THR A 140 19.63 -27.26 7.83
N LEU A 141 18.47 -27.89 7.58
CA LEU A 141 17.95 -29.01 8.36
C LEU A 141 18.15 -30.36 7.67
N LEU A 142 18.67 -30.39 6.44
CA LEU A 142 18.83 -31.60 5.63
C LEU A 142 20.24 -32.18 5.74
N PHE A 143 20.31 -33.50 5.90
CA PHE A 143 21.53 -34.27 6.07
C PHE A 143 21.89 -35.01 4.77
N SER A 144 23.16 -34.99 4.38
CA SER A 144 23.66 -35.70 3.18
C SER A 144 24.20 -37.11 3.49
N ASP A 145 24.38 -37.44 4.77
CA ASP A 145 25.02 -38.66 5.27
C ASP A 145 24.03 -39.67 5.89
N ARG A 146 22.77 -39.27 6.10
CA ARG A 146 21.71 -40.10 6.69
C ARG A 146 20.34 -39.79 6.05
N PRO A 147 19.34 -40.69 6.19
CA PRO A 147 17.98 -40.43 5.72
C PRO A 147 17.36 -39.21 6.41
N ASN A 148 16.58 -38.46 5.64
CA ASN A 148 15.80 -37.32 6.07
C ASN A 148 14.33 -37.70 6.16
N GLU A 149 13.58 -36.90 6.90
CA GLU A 149 12.18 -37.11 7.20
C GLU A 149 11.41 -35.79 7.13
N ILE A 150 10.39 -35.74 6.26
CA ILE A 150 9.28 -34.80 6.39
C ILE A 150 8.21 -35.53 7.21
N LEU A 151 7.81 -34.94 8.34
CA LEU A 151 6.72 -35.42 9.18
C LEU A 151 5.65 -34.33 9.23
N ILE A 152 4.40 -34.70 9.02
CA ILE A 152 3.25 -33.78 8.97
C ILE A 152 2.17 -34.33 9.89
N GLN A 153 1.65 -33.50 10.80
CA GLN A 153 0.41 -33.77 11.51
C GLN A 153 -0.70 -33.03 10.78
N ALA A 154 -1.62 -33.73 10.13
CA ALA A 154 -2.76 -33.16 9.42
C ALA A 154 -4.07 -33.36 10.20
N ILE A 155 -5.04 -32.46 9.96
CA ILE A 155 -6.37 -32.50 10.58
C ILE A 155 -7.42 -32.26 9.50
N ASN A 156 -8.42 -33.13 9.40
CA ASN A 156 -9.60 -32.99 8.53
C ASN A 156 -10.82 -32.73 9.43
N ARG A 157 -11.51 -31.60 9.25
CA ARG A 157 -12.68 -31.21 10.06
C ARG A 157 -14.02 -31.62 9.44
N GLY A 158 -13.98 -32.27 8.27
CA GLY A 158 -15.13 -32.94 7.64
C GLY A 158 -15.32 -32.55 6.18
N GLY A 159 -15.24 -33.53 5.29
CA GLY A 159 -15.35 -33.34 3.84
C GLY A 159 -14.40 -34.30 3.11
N PRO A 160 -13.93 -33.92 1.90
CA PRO A 160 -12.69 -34.46 1.36
C PRO A 160 -11.54 -34.25 2.35
N ALA A 161 -10.53 -35.12 2.28
CA ALA A 161 -9.34 -35.04 3.13
C ALA A 161 -8.09 -35.28 2.30
N GLY A 162 -7.03 -34.55 2.57
CA GLY A 162 -5.79 -34.69 1.83
C GLY A 162 -4.66 -33.83 2.37
N ILE A 163 -3.44 -34.32 2.26
CA ILE A 163 -2.22 -33.53 2.38
C ILE A 163 -1.42 -33.62 1.09
N ILE A 164 -0.86 -32.50 0.64
CA ILE A 164 0.18 -32.49 -0.39
C ILE A 164 1.40 -31.71 0.11
N ALA A 165 2.58 -32.28 -0.06
CA ALA A 165 3.85 -31.62 0.24
C ALA A 165 4.87 -31.89 -0.87
N ASN A 166 5.64 -30.85 -1.23
CA ASN A 166 6.62 -30.83 -2.29
C ASN A 166 7.91 -30.18 -1.78
N LEU A 167 8.94 -30.98 -1.52
CA LEU A 167 10.28 -30.53 -1.18
C LEU A 167 11.15 -30.53 -2.43
N VAL A 168 11.51 -29.34 -2.89
CA VAL A 168 12.43 -29.14 -4.02
C VAL A 168 13.77 -28.64 -3.46
N MET A 169 14.86 -29.28 -3.89
CA MET A 169 16.23 -29.08 -3.42
C MET A 169 17.15 -28.81 -4.61
N VAL A 170 18.22 -28.04 -4.41
CA VAL A 170 19.32 -27.94 -5.35
C VAL A 170 20.59 -28.54 -4.75
N ILE A 171 21.20 -29.47 -5.48
CA ILE A 171 22.34 -30.28 -5.08
C ILE A 171 23.31 -30.28 -6.26
N ASP A 172 24.54 -29.82 -6.05
CA ASP A 172 25.58 -29.72 -7.09
C ASP A 172 25.10 -29.05 -8.40
N GLY A 173 24.34 -27.95 -8.26
CA GLY A 173 23.77 -27.19 -9.38
C GLY A 173 22.63 -27.90 -10.13
N ARG A 174 22.05 -28.96 -9.57
CA ARG A 174 20.94 -29.73 -10.16
C ARG A 174 19.73 -29.75 -9.24
N VAL A 175 18.52 -29.64 -9.80
CA VAL A 175 17.28 -29.79 -9.04
C VAL A 175 17.00 -31.27 -8.77
N TYR A 176 16.55 -31.53 -7.55
CA TYR A 176 15.97 -32.78 -7.08
C TYR A 176 14.68 -32.48 -6.29
N GLY A 177 13.75 -33.42 -6.27
CA GLY A 177 12.49 -33.29 -5.55
C GLY A 177 12.10 -34.58 -4.82
N THR A 178 11.29 -34.42 -3.78
CA THR A 178 10.58 -35.48 -3.06
C THR A 178 9.35 -34.87 -2.38
N GLY A 179 8.41 -35.68 -1.92
CA GLY A 179 7.12 -35.18 -1.48
C GLY A 179 6.14 -36.31 -1.21
N THR A 180 4.88 -35.95 -0.96
CA THR A 180 3.81 -36.91 -0.70
C THR A 180 3.49 -37.74 -1.93
N ASN A 181 3.49 -39.07 -1.79
CA ASN A 181 3.16 -40.03 -2.85
C ASN A 181 2.70 -41.38 -2.26
N ALA A 182 2.44 -42.37 -3.12
CA ALA A 182 2.00 -43.72 -2.70
C ALA A 182 3.02 -44.51 -1.85
N GLU A 183 4.25 -44.02 -1.72
CA GLU A 183 5.30 -44.58 -0.85
C GLU A 183 5.44 -43.82 0.48
N SER A 184 4.76 -42.69 0.64
CA SER A 184 4.61 -42.04 1.95
C SER A 184 3.86 -42.97 2.92
N GLN A 185 4.03 -42.74 4.22
CA GLN A 185 3.41 -43.53 5.27
C GLN A 185 2.42 -42.70 6.09
N VAL A 186 1.40 -43.35 6.66
CA VAL A 186 0.39 -42.69 7.50
C VAL A 186 0.21 -43.42 8.84
N SER A 187 -0.21 -42.71 9.88
CA SER A 187 -0.42 -43.23 11.24
C SER A 187 -1.34 -42.32 12.05
N SER A 188 -2.39 -42.84 12.68
CA SER A 188 -3.24 -42.07 13.60
C SER A 188 -2.60 -41.86 14.99
N ASP A 189 -1.54 -42.62 15.34
CA ASP A 189 -0.95 -42.62 16.68
C ASP A 189 0.57 -42.35 16.74
N GLU A 190 1.17 -42.01 15.59
CA GLU A 190 2.61 -41.82 15.33
C GLU A 190 3.50 -43.08 15.48
N LYS A 191 2.94 -44.23 15.91
CA LYS A 191 3.69 -45.45 16.24
C LYS A 191 3.48 -46.55 15.22
N MET A 192 2.24 -46.79 14.80
CA MET A 192 1.88 -47.82 13.82
C MET A 192 1.65 -47.19 12.45
N TRP A 193 2.51 -47.56 11.48
CA TRP A 193 2.60 -46.90 10.18
C TRP A 193 2.15 -47.82 9.03
N SER A 194 1.13 -47.41 8.29
CA SER A 194 0.69 -48.02 7.03
C SER A 194 1.20 -47.22 5.83
N GLY A 195 0.94 -47.69 4.60
CA GLY A 195 1.20 -46.90 3.38
C GLY A 195 0.07 -45.91 3.11
N ALA A 196 0.40 -44.74 2.58
CA ALA A 196 -0.56 -43.69 2.26
C ALA A 196 -1.38 -44.04 1.01
N THR A 197 -2.68 -43.69 1.02
CA THR A 197 -3.53 -43.76 -0.18
C THR A 197 -3.36 -42.48 -0.98
N VAL A 198 -3.05 -42.55 -2.28
CA VAL A 198 -3.14 -41.39 -3.17
C VAL A 198 -4.61 -41.08 -3.44
N VAL A 199 -5.06 -39.90 -3.00
CA VAL A 199 -6.45 -39.44 -3.13
C VAL A 199 -6.63 -38.45 -4.29
N GLY A 200 -5.55 -37.94 -4.88
CA GLY A 200 -5.59 -37.12 -6.10
C GLY A 200 -4.21 -36.79 -6.67
N GLU A 201 -4.15 -36.55 -7.98
CA GLU A 201 -3.00 -35.90 -8.62
C GLU A 201 -2.89 -34.44 -8.16
N ALA A 202 -1.69 -33.85 -8.15
CA ALA A 202 -1.44 -32.50 -7.62
C ALA A 202 -2.47 -31.45 -8.11
N PHE A 203 -2.78 -31.46 -9.40
CA PHE A 203 -3.66 -30.47 -10.06
C PHE A 203 -5.09 -30.98 -10.29
N GLY A 204 -5.47 -32.11 -9.68
CA GLY A 204 -6.77 -32.73 -9.84
C GLY A 204 -7.88 -32.13 -8.98
N GLU A 205 -9.11 -32.53 -9.27
CA GLU A 205 -10.27 -32.31 -8.40
C GLU A 205 -10.14 -33.15 -7.10
N PRO A 206 -10.72 -32.71 -5.97
CA PRO A 206 -11.50 -31.49 -5.78
C PRO A 206 -10.65 -30.22 -5.61
N TRP A 207 -9.38 -30.36 -5.19
CA TRP A 207 -8.60 -29.23 -4.70
C TRP A 207 -8.23 -28.22 -5.78
N ASN A 208 -7.96 -28.68 -7.01
CA ASN A 208 -7.69 -27.86 -8.19
C ASN A 208 -6.67 -26.75 -7.89
N ILE A 209 -5.56 -27.06 -7.20
CA ILE A 209 -4.50 -26.07 -6.98
C ILE A 209 -3.86 -25.71 -8.33
N THR A 210 -3.55 -24.43 -8.52
CA THR A 210 -2.73 -23.97 -9.64
C THR A 210 -1.33 -24.57 -9.52
N GLU A 211 -0.56 -24.57 -10.61
CA GLU A 211 0.84 -25.04 -10.62
C GLU A 211 1.65 -24.49 -9.43
N PRO A 212 2.60 -25.29 -8.88
CA PRO A 212 3.42 -24.90 -7.73
C PRO A 212 4.05 -23.53 -7.97
N THR A 213 3.88 -22.63 -7.00
CA THR A 213 4.18 -21.20 -7.16
C THR A 213 5.67 -20.93 -7.42
N VAL A 214 6.52 -21.93 -7.17
CA VAL A 214 7.92 -21.97 -7.61
C VAL A 214 8.13 -23.21 -8.46
N SER A 215 8.21 -23.00 -9.78
CA SER A 215 8.65 -24.05 -10.71
C SER A 215 10.05 -24.57 -10.34
N GLN A 216 10.37 -25.81 -10.71
CA GLN A 216 11.74 -26.34 -10.57
C GLN A 216 12.79 -25.42 -11.24
N LYS A 217 12.42 -24.82 -12.39
CA LYS A 217 13.24 -23.84 -13.12
C LYS A 217 13.54 -22.60 -12.27
N THR A 218 12.60 -22.15 -11.44
CA THR A 218 12.76 -21.00 -10.54
C THR A 218 13.83 -21.26 -9.48
N LEU A 219 13.83 -22.43 -8.82
CA LEU A 219 14.86 -22.80 -7.84
C LEU A 219 16.21 -23.07 -8.48
N LEU A 220 16.23 -23.65 -9.68
CA LEU A 220 17.46 -23.78 -10.47
C LEU A 220 18.09 -22.40 -10.75
N ILE A 221 17.28 -21.43 -11.19
CA ILE A 221 17.74 -20.05 -11.40
C ILE A 221 18.24 -19.44 -10.09
N HIS A 222 17.52 -19.60 -8.97
CA HIS A 222 17.93 -19.02 -7.68
C HIS A 222 19.27 -19.58 -7.20
N SER A 223 19.43 -20.91 -7.17
CA SER A 223 20.68 -21.55 -6.74
C SER A 223 21.85 -21.29 -7.70
N ILE A 224 21.61 -21.24 -9.02
CA ILE A 224 22.64 -20.81 -9.97
C ILE A 224 23.04 -19.36 -9.67
N VAL A 225 22.08 -18.44 -9.44
CA VAL A 225 22.40 -17.05 -9.07
C VAL A 225 23.24 -17.00 -7.80
N SER A 226 22.86 -17.68 -6.71
CA SER A 226 23.65 -17.68 -5.46
C SER A 226 25.04 -18.33 -5.60
N GLY A 227 25.18 -19.36 -6.43
CA GLY A 227 26.48 -19.93 -6.79
C GLY A 227 27.35 -18.93 -7.56
N LEU A 228 26.76 -18.20 -8.51
CA LEU A 228 27.45 -17.17 -9.29
C LEU A 228 27.72 -15.90 -8.48
N GLU A 229 26.92 -15.56 -7.47
CA GLU A 229 27.23 -14.50 -6.50
C GLU A 229 28.48 -14.85 -5.70
N LYS A 230 28.60 -16.10 -5.22
CA LYS A 230 29.81 -16.58 -4.54
C LYS A 230 31.05 -16.51 -5.45
N ASP A 231 30.92 -16.89 -6.72
CA ASP A 231 32.00 -16.75 -7.71
C ASP A 231 32.30 -15.28 -8.07
N LEU A 232 31.31 -14.39 -8.04
CA LEU A 232 31.46 -12.94 -8.29
C LEU A 232 32.28 -12.25 -7.19
N TYR A 233 32.13 -12.70 -5.94
CA TYR A 233 32.96 -12.27 -4.80
C TYR A 233 34.28 -13.07 -4.66
N SER A 234 34.64 -13.90 -5.64
CA SER A 234 35.89 -14.66 -5.65
C SER A 234 37.12 -13.73 -5.71
N ASP A 235 38.22 -14.18 -5.08
CA ASP A 235 39.50 -13.48 -5.20
C ASP A 235 40.17 -13.71 -6.57
N ASP A 236 39.74 -14.71 -7.36
CA ASP A 236 40.15 -14.89 -8.75
C ASP A 236 39.29 -14.07 -9.73
N PHE A 237 39.96 -13.24 -10.53
CA PHE A 237 39.35 -12.41 -11.57
C PHE A 237 38.64 -13.24 -12.65
N ASN A 238 39.15 -14.44 -12.98
CA ASN A 238 38.58 -15.26 -14.05
C ASN A 238 37.24 -15.88 -13.62
N SER A 239 37.16 -16.38 -12.39
CA SER A 239 35.93 -16.83 -11.72
C SER A 239 34.87 -15.72 -11.71
N ALA A 240 35.23 -14.54 -11.20
CA ALA A 240 34.30 -13.42 -11.09
C ALA A 240 33.80 -12.89 -12.46
N ASN A 241 34.68 -12.80 -13.46
CA ASN A 241 34.30 -12.42 -14.83
C ASN A 241 33.43 -13.50 -15.52
N SER A 242 33.74 -14.79 -15.29
CA SER A 242 32.90 -15.91 -15.75
C SER A 242 31.51 -15.86 -15.12
N ALA A 243 31.43 -15.53 -13.82
CA ALA A 243 30.17 -15.41 -13.10
C ALA A 243 29.29 -14.27 -13.63
N MET A 244 29.87 -13.08 -13.81
CA MET A 244 29.16 -11.93 -14.39
C MET A 244 28.65 -12.22 -15.81
N THR A 245 29.42 -12.98 -16.60
CA THR A 245 29.02 -13.39 -17.96
C THR A 245 27.81 -14.34 -17.91
N LYS A 246 27.84 -15.35 -17.02
CA LYS A 246 26.73 -16.32 -16.85
C LYS A 246 25.46 -15.64 -16.30
N LEU A 247 25.58 -14.76 -15.30
CA LEU A 247 24.47 -13.96 -14.77
C LEU A 247 23.82 -13.09 -15.88
N SER A 248 24.65 -12.47 -16.73
CA SER A 248 24.16 -11.68 -17.86
C SER A 248 23.41 -12.54 -18.89
N LEU A 249 23.86 -13.77 -19.15
CA LEU A 249 23.18 -14.71 -20.05
C LEU A 249 21.83 -15.16 -19.49
N LEU A 250 21.79 -15.57 -18.22
CA LEU A 250 20.58 -16.02 -17.52
C LEU A 250 19.50 -14.93 -17.48
N SER A 251 19.90 -13.68 -17.33
CA SER A 251 19.01 -12.51 -17.38
C SER A 251 18.41 -12.25 -18.77
N LEU A 252 19.11 -12.63 -19.85
CA LEU A 252 18.60 -12.52 -21.22
C LEU A 252 17.69 -13.68 -21.59
N GLU A 253 17.97 -14.89 -21.08
CA GLU A 253 17.15 -16.09 -21.29
C GLU A 253 15.83 -16.08 -20.48
N ASN A 254 15.73 -15.26 -19.43
CA ASN A 254 14.59 -15.24 -18.51
C ASN A 254 14.09 -13.80 -18.23
N PRO A 255 13.62 -13.05 -19.26
CA PRO A 255 13.29 -11.62 -19.13
C PRO A 255 12.06 -11.29 -18.25
N GLY A 256 11.41 -12.29 -17.65
CA GLY A 256 10.35 -12.12 -16.65
C GLY A 256 10.77 -12.41 -15.20
N ALA A 257 12.06 -12.64 -14.94
CA ALA A 257 12.56 -13.12 -13.63
C ALA A 257 12.67 -12.04 -12.53
N GLU A 258 12.25 -10.79 -12.77
CA GLU A 258 12.43 -9.65 -11.84
C GLU A 258 11.77 -9.84 -10.46
N THR A 259 10.82 -10.76 -10.34
CA THR A 259 10.10 -11.08 -9.09
C THR A 259 10.76 -12.19 -8.25
N LEU A 260 11.83 -12.84 -8.74
CA LEU A 260 12.40 -14.06 -8.15
C LEU A 260 13.46 -13.83 -7.06
N SER A 261 13.57 -12.60 -6.54
CA SER A 261 14.28 -12.31 -5.29
C SER A 261 13.50 -11.29 -4.45
N SER A 262 12.75 -11.81 -3.48
CA SER A 262 12.08 -11.00 -2.45
C SER A 262 13.00 -10.60 -1.28
N GLY A 263 14.26 -11.06 -1.28
CA GLY A 263 15.25 -10.75 -0.25
C GLY A 263 16.22 -9.64 -0.63
N PHE A 264 16.82 -9.70 -1.82
CA PHE A 264 17.79 -8.71 -2.32
C PHE A 264 17.52 -8.36 -3.77
N ARG A 265 17.33 -7.07 -4.07
CA ARG A 265 17.47 -6.56 -5.44
C ARG A 265 18.92 -6.73 -5.86
N LEU A 266 19.15 -7.56 -6.87
CA LEU A 266 20.45 -7.69 -7.53
C LEU A 266 20.70 -6.46 -8.41
N ASP A 267 20.90 -5.31 -7.75
CA ASP A 267 21.32 -4.08 -8.41
C ASP A 267 22.68 -4.30 -9.07
N ARG A 268 22.67 -4.20 -10.40
CA ARG A 268 23.84 -4.36 -11.25
C ARG A 268 24.98 -3.41 -10.88
N ALA A 269 24.68 -2.21 -10.35
CA ALA A 269 25.70 -1.27 -9.90
C ALA A 269 26.37 -1.72 -8.59
N SER A 270 25.59 -2.17 -7.61
CA SER A 270 26.08 -2.73 -6.34
C SER A 270 26.97 -3.96 -6.55
N ALA A 271 26.58 -4.86 -7.45
CA ALA A 271 27.36 -6.06 -7.81
C ALA A 271 28.68 -5.73 -8.54
N LEU A 272 28.75 -4.63 -9.31
CA LEU A 272 29.94 -4.22 -10.05
C LEU A 272 30.99 -3.50 -9.18
N ALA A 273 30.59 -2.87 -8.07
CA ALA A 273 31.45 -1.99 -7.29
C ALA A 273 32.77 -2.62 -6.79
N PRO A 274 32.80 -3.87 -6.24
CA PRO A 274 34.05 -4.48 -5.76
C PRO A 274 35.01 -4.84 -6.89
N LEU A 275 34.47 -5.29 -8.02
CA LEU A 275 35.24 -5.67 -9.22
C LEU A 275 35.90 -4.45 -9.88
N ILE A 276 35.19 -3.32 -9.92
CA ILE A 276 35.76 -2.02 -10.32
C ILE A 276 36.93 -1.67 -9.38
N GLN A 277 36.71 -1.72 -8.06
CA GLN A 277 37.72 -1.36 -7.05
C GLN A 277 38.98 -2.25 -7.09
N LYS A 278 38.83 -3.54 -7.44
CA LYS A 278 39.95 -4.47 -7.59
C LYS A 278 40.70 -4.29 -8.91
N THR A 279 40.00 -3.95 -9.99
CA THR A 279 40.60 -3.64 -11.30
C THR A 279 41.36 -2.31 -11.27
N GLU A 280 40.83 -1.30 -10.57
CA GLU A 280 41.50 -0.02 -10.27
C GLU A 280 42.85 -0.27 -9.57
N LYS A 281 42.92 -1.23 -8.65
CA LYS A 281 44.14 -1.58 -7.89
C LYS A 281 45.26 -2.18 -8.76
N ILE A 282 44.92 -2.80 -9.89
CA ILE A 282 45.90 -3.36 -10.86
C ILE A 282 46.35 -2.27 -11.83
N LEU A 283 45.43 -1.42 -12.31
CA LEU A 283 45.75 -0.27 -13.18
C LEU A 283 46.58 0.80 -12.46
N LEU A 284 46.43 0.93 -11.13
CA LEU A 284 47.25 1.80 -10.28
C LEU A 284 48.76 1.55 -10.37
N ALA A 285 49.20 0.34 -10.77
CA ALA A 285 50.61 -0.02 -10.83
C ALA A 285 51.35 0.44 -12.10
N SER A 286 50.63 0.80 -13.18
CA SER A 286 51.22 1.02 -14.51
C SER A 286 51.22 2.47 -15.02
N ALA A 287 50.58 3.41 -14.30
CA ALA A 287 50.26 4.74 -14.83
C ALA A 287 50.89 5.91 -14.04
N LEU A 288 52.18 6.22 -14.31
CA LEU A 288 52.84 7.44 -13.81
C LEU A 288 53.53 8.25 -14.92
N THR A 289 52.88 9.32 -15.40
CA THR A 289 53.50 10.66 -15.58
C THR A 289 52.48 11.70 -16.06
N SER A 290 51.65 11.38 -17.06
CA SER A 290 50.65 12.32 -17.61
C SER A 290 49.23 12.09 -17.10
N SER A 291 48.81 10.84 -16.89
CA SER A 291 47.45 10.50 -16.43
C SER A 291 47.11 11.12 -15.08
N LYS A 292 48.08 11.40 -14.20
CA LYS A 292 47.86 11.90 -12.83
C LYS A 292 46.86 13.07 -12.74
N ARG A 293 46.82 13.99 -13.72
CA ARG A 293 45.80 15.06 -13.75
C ARG A 293 44.42 14.55 -14.15
N VAL A 294 44.33 13.74 -15.21
CA VAL A 294 43.06 13.16 -15.68
C VAL A 294 42.48 12.20 -14.64
N THR A 295 43.31 11.34 -14.04
CA THR A 295 42.90 10.42 -12.97
C THR A 295 42.55 11.16 -11.68
N ALA A 296 43.23 12.25 -11.31
CA ALA A 296 42.80 13.07 -10.18
C ALA A 296 41.46 13.78 -10.47
N ILE A 297 41.26 14.30 -11.68
CA ILE A 297 39.99 14.89 -12.12
C ILE A 297 38.87 13.83 -12.10
N GLN A 298 39.10 12.64 -12.65
CA GLN A 298 38.13 11.54 -12.65
C GLN A 298 37.87 10.98 -11.25
N GLU A 299 38.84 10.97 -10.35
CA GLU A 299 38.64 10.55 -8.96
C GLU A 299 37.89 11.61 -8.16
N ILE A 300 38.13 12.90 -8.46
CA ILE A 300 37.34 14.03 -7.95
C ILE A 300 35.91 13.94 -8.49
N GLU A 301 35.68 13.70 -9.79
CA GLU A 301 34.35 13.45 -10.36
C GLU A 301 33.66 12.24 -9.71
N ARG A 302 34.38 11.12 -9.54
CA ARG A 302 33.89 9.90 -8.87
C ARG A 302 33.54 10.16 -7.40
N HIS A 303 34.31 10.99 -6.69
CA HIS A 303 34.00 11.42 -5.33
C HIS A 303 32.83 12.42 -5.30
N LEU A 304 32.71 13.33 -6.27
CA LEU A 304 31.58 14.26 -6.43
C LEU A 304 30.26 13.54 -6.73
N GLU A 305 30.28 12.47 -7.52
CA GLU A 305 29.08 11.68 -7.85
C GLU A 305 28.64 10.74 -6.71
N LYS A 306 29.61 10.20 -5.94
CA LYS A 306 29.37 9.30 -4.81
C LYS A 306 29.11 10.01 -3.47
N SER A 307 29.71 11.17 -3.22
CA SER A 307 29.54 11.87 -1.95
C SER A 307 28.16 12.51 -1.84
N SER A 308 27.40 12.13 -0.82
CA SER A 308 26.23 12.87 -0.34
C SER A 308 26.60 14.06 0.54
N ASP A 309 27.85 14.12 1.00
CA ASP A 309 28.40 15.18 1.82
C ASP A 309 28.93 16.31 0.92
N ILE A 310 28.22 17.43 0.94
CA ILE A 310 28.54 18.64 0.17
C ILE A 310 29.63 19.46 0.86
N ASP A 311 29.80 19.34 2.18
CA ASP A 311 30.76 20.16 2.92
C ASP A 311 32.17 19.62 2.70
N LEU A 312 32.34 18.30 2.70
CA LEU A 312 33.60 17.62 2.34
C LEU A 312 34.01 17.92 0.87
N LEU A 313 33.04 18.11 -0.02
CA LEU A 313 33.27 18.54 -1.41
C LEU A 313 33.64 20.02 -1.51
N LEU A 314 32.98 20.91 -0.75
CA LEU A 314 33.31 22.34 -0.69
C LEU A 314 34.73 22.58 -0.12
N ASP A 315 35.15 21.83 0.90
CA ASP A 315 36.52 21.90 1.44
C ASP A 315 37.56 21.38 0.42
N SER A 316 37.25 20.29 -0.28
CA SER A 316 38.12 19.74 -1.34
C SER A 316 38.29 20.72 -2.51
N LEU A 317 37.20 21.39 -2.92
CA LEU A 317 37.23 22.46 -3.92
C LEU A 317 38.02 23.68 -3.40
N THR A 318 37.70 24.16 -2.20
CA THR A 318 38.40 25.30 -1.57
C THR A 318 39.92 25.07 -1.47
N THR A 319 40.34 23.84 -1.19
CA THR A 319 41.75 23.46 -1.12
C THR A 319 42.39 23.44 -2.52
N THR A 320 41.72 22.85 -3.51
CA THR A 320 42.23 22.72 -4.88
C THR A 320 42.35 24.07 -5.59
N LEU A 321 41.34 24.94 -5.46
CA LEU A 321 41.27 26.23 -6.15
C LEU A 321 42.18 27.32 -5.55
N ARG A 322 42.88 27.04 -4.44
CA ARG A 322 43.88 27.95 -3.84
C ARG A 322 45.29 27.84 -4.46
N HIS A 323 45.51 26.95 -5.43
CA HIS A 323 46.80 26.77 -6.10
C HIS A 323 46.86 27.51 -7.46
N PRO A 324 47.59 28.64 -7.59
CA PRO A 324 47.42 29.60 -8.69
C PRO A 324 48.21 29.25 -9.97
N SER A 325 48.24 27.99 -10.39
CA SER A 325 49.13 27.50 -11.48
C SER A 325 48.44 27.22 -12.82
N THR A 326 47.82 28.25 -13.40
CA THR A 326 47.71 28.50 -14.86
C THR A 326 47.35 27.30 -15.76
N SER A 327 46.31 26.55 -15.40
CA SER A 327 45.57 25.70 -16.37
C SER A 327 44.11 25.56 -15.93
N ASP A 328 43.50 26.69 -15.57
CA ASP A 328 42.25 26.76 -14.81
C ASP A 328 40.99 26.40 -15.58
N ASP A 329 40.91 26.67 -16.89
CA ASP A 329 39.65 26.60 -17.64
C ASP A 329 39.03 25.19 -17.69
N LEU A 330 39.86 24.15 -17.83
CA LEU A 330 39.39 22.76 -17.78
C LEU A 330 38.94 22.35 -16.37
N LEU A 331 39.61 22.85 -15.33
CA LEU A 331 39.22 22.57 -13.95
C LEU A 331 37.91 23.28 -13.60
N GLN A 332 37.76 24.56 -14.01
CA GLN A 332 36.50 25.29 -13.93
C GLN A 332 35.36 24.53 -14.62
N LEU A 333 35.55 24.05 -15.85
CA LEU A 333 34.49 23.33 -16.58
C LEU A 333 34.03 22.05 -15.87
N VAL A 334 34.95 21.24 -15.33
CA VAL A 334 34.59 20.02 -14.57
C VAL A 334 33.87 20.39 -13.25
N VAL A 335 34.36 21.39 -12.53
CA VAL A 335 33.74 21.85 -11.27
C VAL A 335 32.33 22.38 -11.53
N LEU A 336 32.13 23.22 -12.55
CA LEU A 336 30.82 23.76 -12.92
C LEU A 336 29.86 22.65 -13.41
N SER A 337 30.33 21.68 -14.19
CA SER A 337 29.52 20.53 -14.63
C SER A 337 29.11 19.63 -13.45
N SER A 338 30.02 19.38 -12.50
CA SER A 338 29.74 18.59 -11.31
C SER A 338 28.75 19.28 -10.38
N ILE A 339 28.86 20.61 -10.24
CA ILE A 339 27.88 21.45 -9.54
C ILE A 339 26.52 21.39 -10.23
N GLN A 340 26.46 21.43 -11.57
CA GLN A 340 25.21 21.31 -12.32
C GLN A 340 24.53 19.96 -12.08
N LYS A 341 25.25 18.83 -12.24
CA LYS A 341 24.75 17.47 -11.93
C LYS A 341 24.20 17.38 -10.51
N MET A 342 24.85 18.03 -9.55
CA MET A 342 24.44 18.07 -8.14
C MET A 342 23.13 18.85 -7.94
N VAL A 343 22.95 19.99 -8.62
CA VAL A 343 21.69 20.75 -8.61
C VAL A 343 20.57 19.93 -9.23
N GLU A 344 20.78 19.32 -10.40
CA GLU A 344 19.80 18.46 -11.10
C GLU A 344 19.36 17.27 -10.23
N LYS A 345 20.30 16.58 -9.57
CA LYS A 345 20.04 15.48 -8.62
C LYS A 345 19.22 15.94 -7.40
N LEU A 346 19.47 17.15 -6.91
CA LEU A 346 18.68 17.75 -5.82
C LEU A 346 17.28 18.22 -6.28
N GLU A 347 17.13 18.65 -7.55
CA GLU A 347 15.85 19.00 -8.16
C GLU A 347 14.96 17.77 -8.32
N SER A 348 15.45 16.70 -8.95
CA SER A 348 14.73 15.43 -9.12
C SER A 348 14.32 14.78 -7.78
N ASN A 349 15.17 14.85 -6.75
CA ASN A 349 14.82 14.38 -5.41
C ASN A 349 13.62 15.14 -4.82
N ALA A 350 13.52 16.45 -5.03
CA ALA A 350 12.42 17.25 -4.51
C ALA A 350 11.10 16.96 -5.25
N GLU A 351 11.12 16.79 -6.58
CA GLU A 351 9.97 16.34 -7.36
C GLU A 351 9.46 14.96 -6.88
N SER A 352 10.40 14.05 -6.56
CA SER A 352 10.08 12.74 -5.99
C SER A 352 9.47 12.80 -4.59
N LEU A 353 9.72 13.86 -3.81
CA LEU A 353 9.13 14.07 -2.48
C LEU A 353 7.76 14.77 -2.57
N ASP A 354 7.62 15.78 -3.43
CA ASP A 354 6.34 16.46 -3.67
C ASP A 354 5.30 15.47 -4.24
N GLY A 355 5.69 14.63 -5.20
CA GLY A 355 4.83 13.55 -5.72
C GLY A 355 4.36 12.57 -4.63
N LYS A 356 5.21 12.26 -3.64
CA LYS A 356 4.84 11.41 -2.48
C LYS A 356 3.92 12.12 -1.50
N LEU A 357 4.19 13.40 -1.20
CA LEU A 357 3.35 14.22 -0.32
C LEU A 357 1.96 14.44 -0.95
N LYS A 358 1.90 14.69 -2.26
CA LYS A 358 0.66 14.78 -3.02
C LYS A 358 -0.13 13.47 -2.97
N ALA A 359 0.51 12.34 -3.27
CA ALA A 359 -0.14 11.02 -3.21
C ALA A 359 -0.75 10.73 -1.82
N ALA A 360 -0.01 11.00 -0.74
CA ALA A 360 -0.51 10.82 0.63
C ALA A 360 -1.67 11.76 0.98
N LYS A 361 -1.68 13.00 0.46
CA LYS A 361 -2.79 13.95 0.62
C LYS A 361 -4.03 13.53 -0.19
N ASP A 362 -3.85 13.04 -1.41
CA ASP A 362 -4.93 12.54 -2.25
C ASP A 362 -5.55 11.25 -1.65
N GLU A 363 -4.74 10.36 -1.07
CA GLU A 363 -5.18 9.17 -0.31
C GLU A 363 -6.01 9.56 0.93
N LEU A 364 -5.50 10.48 1.78
CA LEU A 364 -6.21 10.98 2.95
C LEU A 364 -7.54 11.67 2.58
N LYS A 365 -7.55 12.43 1.48
CA LYS A 365 -8.75 13.09 0.95
C LYS A 365 -9.78 12.08 0.45
N ALA A 366 -9.35 11.01 -0.23
CA ALA A 366 -10.23 9.93 -0.67
C ALA A 366 -10.85 9.19 0.54
N ALA A 367 -10.06 8.86 1.55
CA ALA A 367 -10.55 8.22 2.79
C ALA A 367 -11.60 9.08 3.51
N LYS A 368 -11.35 10.39 3.67
CA LYS A 368 -12.33 11.33 4.28
C LYS A 368 -13.60 11.48 3.43
N GLY A 369 -13.50 11.36 2.10
CA GLY A 369 -14.67 11.28 1.21
C GLY A 369 -15.53 10.04 1.46
N VAL A 370 -14.92 8.85 1.47
CA VAL A 370 -15.65 7.58 1.70
C VAL A 370 -16.32 7.56 3.08
N ILE A 371 -15.67 8.05 4.13
CA ILE A 371 -16.27 8.16 5.48
C ILE A 371 -17.51 9.07 5.47
N LYS A 372 -17.49 10.17 4.71
CA LYS A 372 -18.66 11.05 4.57
C LYS A 372 -19.81 10.34 3.87
N ASP A 373 -19.56 9.72 2.72
CA ASP A 373 -20.61 9.07 1.92
C ASP A 373 -21.23 7.87 2.66
N LEU A 374 -20.44 7.12 3.44
CA LEU A 374 -20.95 6.07 4.33
C LEU A 374 -21.82 6.62 5.48
N ASN A 375 -21.51 7.80 6.03
CA ASN A 375 -22.36 8.43 7.05
C ASN A 375 -23.68 8.95 6.45
N GLU A 376 -23.67 9.52 5.24
CA GLU A 376 -24.93 9.87 4.53
C GLU A 376 -25.79 8.63 4.24
N SER A 377 -25.16 7.51 3.86
CA SER A 377 -25.83 6.21 3.67
C SER A 377 -26.43 5.65 4.99
N LYS A 378 -25.66 5.70 6.08
CA LYS A 378 -26.08 5.32 7.44
C LYS A 378 -27.29 6.13 7.93
N GLU A 379 -27.32 7.44 7.69
CA GLU A 379 -28.49 8.27 7.98
C GLU A 379 -29.71 7.87 7.14
N ALA A 380 -29.55 7.67 5.84
CA ALA A 380 -30.65 7.27 4.96
C ALA A 380 -31.26 5.91 5.36
N ALA A 381 -30.42 4.92 5.67
CA ALA A 381 -30.85 3.61 6.16
C ALA A 381 -31.57 3.70 7.52
N THR A 382 -31.08 4.56 8.42
CA THR A 382 -31.72 4.80 9.72
C THR A 382 -33.12 5.40 9.55
N ARG A 383 -33.27 6.44 8.73
CA ARG A 383 -34.59 7.05 8.43
C ARG A 383 -35.56 6.03 7.83
N GLN A 384 -35.12 5.22 6.87
CA GLN A 384 -35.95 4.18 6.25
C GLN A 384 -36.37 3.08 7.24
N ARG A 385 -35.48 2.67 8.16
CA ARG A 385 -35.80 1.73 9.24
C ARG A 385 -36.89 2.31 10.15
N ASP A 386 -36.77 3.59 10.52
CA ASP A 386 -37.68 4.24 11.47
C ASP A 386 -39.06 4.52 10.85
N GLU A 387 -39.13 4.82 9.56
CA GLU A 387 -40.38 4.83 8.78
C GLU A 387 -41.08 3.46 8.81
N LEU A 388 -40.34 2.37 8.60
CA LEU A 388 -40.89 1.01 8.66
C LEU A 388 -41.31 0.60 10.08
N GLN A 389 -40.58 1.04 11.11
CA GLN A 389 -40.94 0.85 12.52
C GLN A 389 -42.29 1.53 12.86
N ALA A 390 -42.54 2.71 12.30
CA ALA A 390 -43.83 3.40 12.41
C ALA A 390 -44.95 2.64 11.67
N MET A 391 -44.70 2.16 10.45
CA MET A 391 -45.68 1.32 9.71
C MET A 391 -46.00 0.02 10.46
N LEU A 392 -45.00 -0.65 11.02
CA LEU A 392 -45.18 -1.88 11.82
C LEU A 392 -46.07 -1.62 13.04
N THR A 393 -45.89 -0.48 13.70
CA THR A 393 -46.73 -0.04 14.83
C THR A 393 -48.19 0.14 14.41
N ILE A 394 -48.43 0.74 13.24
CA ILE A 394 -49.78 0.90 12.65
C ILE A 394 -50.40 -0.47 12.31
N PHE A 395 -49.64 -1.41 11.73
CA PHE A 395 -50.14 -2.76 11.43
C PHE A 395 -50.52 -3.53 12.70
N VAL A 396 -49.69 -3.49 13.75
CA VAL A 396 -50.01 -4.12 15.05
C VAL A 396 -51.25 -3.50 15.70
N GLY A 397 -51.42 -2.18 15.61
CA GLY A 397 -52.66 -1.50 16.04
C GLY A 397 -53.88 -1.91 15.23
N THR A 398 -53.70 -2.17 13.94
CA THR A 398 -54.78 -2.58 13.01
C THR A 398 -55.18 -4.05 13.21
N GLU A 399 -54.23 -4.97 13.42
CA GLU A 399 -54.55 -6.37 13.76
C GLU A 399 -55.39 -6.44 15.04
N LYS A 400 -55.00 -5.71 16.09
CA LYS A 400 -55.75 -5.68 17.36
C LYS A 400 -57.19 -5.18 17.18
N ARG A 401 -57.42 -4.17 16.34
CA ARG A 401 -58.78 -3.69 16.02
C ARG A 401 -59.58 -4.72 15.23
N LEU A 402 -58.95 -5.40 14.26
CA LEU A 402 -59.60 -6.46 13.50
C LEU A 402 -59.95 -7.66 14.39
N ASP A 403 -59.13 -8.01 15.38
CA ASP A 403 -59.44 -9.08 16.34
C ASP A 403 -60.61 -8.72 17.27
N ILE A 404 -60.73 -7.46 17.71
CA ILE A 404 -61.91 -6.97 18.43
C ILE A 404 -63.16 -7.12 17.55
N ASN A 405 -63.14 -6.56 16.33
CA ASN A 405 -64.26 -6.63 15.40
C ASN A 405 -64.66 -8.08 15.06
N ILE A 406 -63.68 -8.99 14.91
CA ILE A 406 -63.93 -10.42 14.66
C ILE A 406 -64.65 -11.07 15.84
N ASN A 407 -64.27 -10.75 17.08
CA ASN A 407 -64.91 -11.30 18.28
C ASN A 407 -66.34 -10.78 18.44
N GLU A 408 -66.55 -9.46 18.32
CA GLU A 408 -67.89 -8.85 18.32
C GLU A 408 -68.80 -9.49 17.26
N GLN A 409 -68.27 -9.70 16.05
CA GLN A 409 -69.01 -10.31 14.94
C GLN A 409 -69.35 -11.79 15.20
N VAL A 410 -68.44 -12.54 15.82
CA VAL A 410 -68.69 -13.92 16.26
C VAL A 410 -69.78 -13.97 17.33
N ASP A 411 -69.82 -13.02 18.26
CA ASP A 411 -70.83 -13.00 19.32
C ASP A 411 -72.22 -12.59 18.82
N LYS A 412 -72.33 -11.72 17.80
CA LYS A 412 -73.59 -11.50 17.07
C LYS A 412 -74.11 -12.78 16.40
N ILE A 413 -73.23 -13.51 15.72
CA ILE A 413 -73.59 -14.76 15.02
C ILE A 413 -74.13 -15.79 16.03
N LYS A 414 -73.45 -16.00 17.16
CA LYS A 414 -73.96 -16.84 18.26
C LYS A 414 -75.35 -16.38 18.75
N ALA A 415 -75.55 -15.06 18.92
CA ALA A 415 -76.83 -14.52 19.37
C ALA A 415 -77.96 -14.81 18.38
N LEU A 416 -77.70 -14.74 17.07
CA LEU A 416 -78.65 -15.15 16.03
C LEU A 416 -78.91 -16.67 16.03
N GLU A 417 -77.86 -17.49 16.17
CA GLU A 417 -77.98 -18.96 16.25
C GLU A 417 -78.81 -19.44 17.45
N MET A 418 -78.80 -18.69 18.57
CA MET A 418 -79.65 -18.97 19.73
C MET A 418 -81.14 -18.66 19.49
N VAL A 419 -81.48 -17.79 18.53
CA VAL A 419 -82.86 -17.55 18.11
C VAL A 419 -83.24 -18.63 17.09
N LYS A 420 -83.85 -19.73 17.56
CA LYS A 420 -84.25 -20.89 16.75
C LYS A 420 -84.74 -20.48 15.34
N PRO A 421 -84.10 -20.94 14.26
CA PRO A 421 -84.47 -20.54 12.91
C PRO A 421 -85.85 -21.09 12.56
N GLN A 422 -86.86 -20.21 12.62
CA GLN A 422 -88.24 -20.47 12.23
C GLN A 422 -88.76 -19.44 11.21
N THR A 423 -87.91 -18.49 10.80
CA THR A 423 -88.23 -17.49 9.77
C THR A 423 -87.03 -17.28 8.84
N PRO A 424 -87.23 -17.21 7.50
CA PRO A 424 -86.15 -16.98 6.52
C PRO A 424 -85.39 -15.66 6.71
N VAL A 425 -85.95 -14.72 7.48
CA VAL A 425 -85.30 -13.46 7.85
C VAL A 425 -84.04 -13.71 8.68
N ILE A 426 -84.09 -14.66 9.63
CA ILE A 426 -82.95 -15.00 10.50
C ILE A 426 -81.86 -15.69 9.69
N GLU A 427 -82.23 -16.63 8.80
CA GLU A 427 -81.29 -17.32 7.92
C GLU A 427 -80.53 -16.35 7.02
N LYS A 428 -81.22 -15.34 6.46
CA LYS A 428 -80.57 -14.28 5.69
C LYS A 428 -79.63 -13.44 6.55
N GLN A 429 -80.10 -12.97 7.71
CA GLN A 429 -79.26 -12.17 8.63
C GLN A 429 -78.00 -12.92 9.05
N LEU A 430 -78.11 -14.22 9.33
CA LEU A 430 -76.99 -15.09 9.66
C LEU A 430 -76.00 -15.18 8.50
N ALA A 431 -76.47 -15.35 7.26
CA ALA A 431 -75.62 -15.38 6.06
C ALA A 431 -74.90 -14.04 5.80
N ASP A 432 -75.60 -12.91 5.94
CA ASP A 432 -75.04 -11.56 5.80
C ASP A 432 -73.94 -11.30 6.86
N GLU A 433 -74.18 -11.67 8.13
CA GLU A 433 -73.19 -11.52 9.22
C GLU A 433 -72.00 -12.49 9.08
N TYR A 434 -72.20 -13.71 8.55
CA TYR A 434 -71.10 -14.63 8.20
C TYR A 434 -70.22 -14.09 7.06
N ALA A 435 -70.79 -13.42 6.06
CA ALA A 435 -70.03 -12.80 4.98
C ALA A 435 -69.11 -11.68 5.51
N ILE A 436 -69.61 -10.85 6.44
CA ILE A 436 -68.82 -9.83 7.15
C ILE A 436 -67.68 -10.48 7.96
N LEU A 437 -67.94 -11.59 8.67
CA LEU A 437 -66.90 -12.32 9.41
C LEU A 437 -65.79 -12.86 8.50
N LEU A 438 -66.14 -13.36 7.31
CA LEU A 438 -65.16 -13.81 6.31
C LEU A 438 -64.32 -12.64 5.77
N GLN A 439 -64.94 -11.50 5.49
CA GLN A 439 -64.24 -10.29 5.05
C GLN A 439 -63.25 -9.77 6.10
N LEU A 440 -63.65 -9.71 7.38
CA LEU A 440 -62.78 -9.31 8.49
C LEU A 440 -61.59 -10.27 8.66
N LYS A 441 -61.82 -11.59 8.58
CA LYS A 441 -60.75 -12.60 8.63
C LYS A 441 -59.78 -12.47 7.45
N ALA A 442 -60.27 -12.18 6.25
CA ALA A 442 -59.43 -11.93 5.08
C ALA A 442 -58.59 -10.64 5.24
N GLN A 443 -59.17 -9.56 5.76
CA GLN A 443 -58.45 -8.33 6.08
C GLN A 443 -57.35 -8.57 7.13
N ARG A 444 -57.64 -9.31 8.21
CA ARG A 444 -56.64 -9.68 9.22
C ARG A 444 -55.49 -10.48 8.61
N LYS A 445 -55.79 -11.49 7.78
CA LYS A 445 -54.76 -12.27 7.09
C LYS A 445 -53.85 -11.40 6.23
N LYS A 446 -54.40 -10.38 5.54
CA LYS A 446 -53.59 -9.41 4.79
C LYS A 446 -52.70 -8.57 5.72
N VAL A 447 -53.27 -7.92 6.73
CA VAL A 447 -52.51 -7.07 7.67
C VAL A 447 -51.35 -7.84 8.31
N LYS A 448 -51.54 -9.12 8.64
CA LYS A 448 -50.48 -9.99 9.18
C LYS A 448 -49.40 -10.35 8.15
N SER A 449 -49.74 -10.43 6.87
CA SER A 449 -48.76 -10.56 5.78
C SER A 449 -47.94 -9.28 5.62
N ASP A 450 -48.62 -8.12 5.58
CA ASP A 450 -47.99 -6.80 5.44
C ASP A 450 -47.05 -6.51 6.66
N GLN A 451 -47.46 -6.94 7.87
CA GLN A 451 -46.65 -6.90 9.10
C GLN A 451 -45.38 -7.78 9.01
N ASN A 452 -45.49 -9.01 8.49
CA ASN A 452 -44.35 -9.91 8.32
C ASN A 452 -43.34 -9.35 7.30
N GLU A 453 -43.83 -8.79 6.19
CA GLU A 453 -42.97 -8.15 5.17
C GLU A 453 -42.24 -6.91 5.73
N ALA A 454 -42.93 -6.06 6.51
CA ALA A 454 -42.31 -4.93 7.19
C ALA A 454 -41.23 -5.38 8.18
N THR A 455 -41.51 -6.43 8.97
CA THR A 455 -40.56 -7.01 9.94
C THR A 455 -39.29 -7.52 9.24
N ALA A 456 -39.43 -8.26 8.13
CA ALA A 456 -38.30 -8.76 7.36
C ALA A 456 -37.41 -7.62 6.79
N LYS A 457 -38.02 -6.52 6.33
CA LYS A 457 -37.29 -5.33 5.85
C LYS A 457 -36.55 -4.60 6.97
N ILE A 458 -37.12 -4.53 8.17
CA ILE A 458 -36.47 -3.91 9.35
C ILE A 458 -35.23 -4.70 9.77
N ILE A 459 -35.30 -6.03 9.74
CA ILE A 459 -34.14 -6.91 10.00
C ILE A 459 -33.04 -6.64 8.97
N LEU A 460 -33.35 -6.74 7.67
CA LEU A 460 -32.38 -6.51 6.59
C LEU A 460 -31.71 -5.12 6.65
N LEU A 461 -32.46 -4.07 6.96
CA LEU A 461 -31.92 -2.71 7.14
C LEU A 461 -31.04 -2.60 8.40
N SER A 462 -31.34 -3.37 9.46
CA SER A 462 -30.53 -3.39 10.68
C SER A 462 -29.19 -4.11 10.48
N ASP A 463 -29.19 -5.19 9.68
CA ASP A 463 -27.97 -5.89 9.27
C ASP A 463 -27.10 -4.98 8.38
N GLN A 464 -27.72 -4.30 7.40
CA GLN A 464 -27.04 -3.31 6.55
C GLN A 464 -26.48 -2.14 7.35
N LEU A 465 -27.24 -1.59 8.31
CA LEU A 465 -26.77 -0.51 9.18
C LEU A 465 -25.58 -0.95 10.03
N THR A 466 -25.60 -2.18 10.54
CA THR A 466 -24.50 -2.79 11.31
C THR A 466 -23.24 -2.93 10.46
N ALA A 467 -23.37 -3.40 9.22
CA ALA A 467 -22.25 -3.52 8.29
C ALA A 467 -21.65 -2.14 7.93
N THR A 468 -22.47 -1.13 7.65
CA THR A 468 -22.02 0.25 7.37
C THR A 468 -21.31 0.87 8.58
N VAL A 469 -21.82 0.67 9.79
CA VAL A 469 -21.16 1.15 11.03
C VAL A 469 -19.80 0.48 11.23
N LEU A 470 -19.67 -0.83 10.96
CA LEU A 470 -18.39 -1.54 11.04
C LEU A 470 -17.38 -1.03 10.00
N GLN A 471 -17.82 -0.74 8.78
CA GLN A 471 -16.97 -0.15 7.72
C GLN A 471 -16.49 1.27 8.09
N ILE A 472 -17.36 2.10 8.65
CA ILE A 472 -16.99 3.44 9.15
C ILE A 472 -15.92 3.31 10.25
N ALA A 473 -16.16 2.48 11.28
CA ALA A 473 -15.21 2.28 12.37
C ALA A 473 -13.85 1.73 11.88
N GLN A 474 -13.85 0.85 10.87
CA GLN A 474 -12.62 0.36 10.25
C GLN A 474 -11.84 1.49 9.55
N LEU A 475 -12.50 2.37 8.79
CA LEU A 475 -11.85 3.49 8.12
C LEU A 475 -11.38 4.57 9.11
N GLU A 476 -12.17 4.87 10.14
CA GLU A 476 -11.81 5.77 11.24
C GLU A 476 -10.57 5.26 11.98
N SER A 477 -10.42 3.94 12.18
CA SER A 477 -9.20 3.34 12.77
C SER A 477 -7.94 3.52 11.90
N GLN A 478 -8.09 3.71 10.59
CA GLN A 478 -6.99 3.93 9.66
C GLN A 478 -6.62 5.42 9.50
N LEU A 479 -7.54 6.34 9.80
CA LEU A 479 -7.34 7.77 9.61
C LEU A 479 -6.07 8.32 10.32
N PRO A 480 -5.79 7.99 11.60
CA PRO A 480 -4.57 8.48 12.28
C PRO A 480 -3.27 7.95 11.66
N LYS A 481 -3.31 6.80 10.97
CA LYS A 481 -2.17 6.24 10.25
C LYS A 481 -1.89 7.02 8.97
N LEU A 482 -2.94 7.40 8.23
CA LEU A 482 -2.84 8.23 7.03
C LEU A 482 -2.40 9.65 7.38
N GLU A 483 -2.98 10.25 8.43
CA GLU A 483 -2.60 11.59 8.90
C GLU A 483 -1.13 11.59 9.36
N LYS A 484 -0.69 10.61 10.15
CA LYS A 484 0.72 10.44 10.53
C LYS A 484 1.65 10.24 9.32
N ASN A 485 1.20 9.59 8.26
CA ASN A 485 1.97 9.47 7.01
C ASN A 485 2.13 10.84 6.32
N VAL A 486 1.07 11.66 6.27
CA VAL A 486 1.12 13.03 5.73
C VAL A 486 2.01 13.94 6.58
N THR A 487 1.91 13.86 7.92
CA THR A 487 2.80 14.58 8.84
C THR A 487 4.25 14.20 8.57
N LYS A 488 4.58 12.89 8.59
CA LYS A 488 5.95 12.39 8.38
C LYS A 488 6.50 12.72 6.98
N ALA A 489 5.67 12.75 5.95
CA ALA A 489 6.06 13.19 4.62
C ALA A 489 6.34 14.71 4.58
N THR A 490 5.59 15.51 5.34
CA THR A 490 5.76 16.98 5.43
C THR A 490 6.98 17.35 6.27
N GLU A 491 7.19 16.68 7.41
CA GLU A 491 8.40 16.78 8.24
C GLU A 491 9.64 16.47 7.40
N LYS A 492 9.66 15.28 6.76
CA LYS A 492 10.78 14.85 5.93
C LYS A 492 11.05 15.79 4.75
N LEU A 493 10.01 16.30 4.09
CA LEU A 493 10.17 17.30 3.03
C LEU A 493 10.79 18.58 3.58
N SER A 494 10.36 19.07 4.75
CA SER A 494 10.90 20.27 5.40
C SER A 494 12.34 20.09 5.91
N GLU A 495 12.72 18.90 6.36
CA GLU A 495 14.09 18.56 6.75
C GLU A 495 15.02 18.53 5.53
N GLU A 496 14.67 17.75 4.51
CA GLU A 496 15.48 17.64 3.29
C GLU A 496 15.56 18.96 2.53
N SER A 497 14.49 19.75 2.49
CA SER A 497 14.47 21.06 1.84
C SER A 497 15.19 22.15 2.64
N GLY A 498 15.16 22.10 3.99
CA GLY A 498 15.98 22.96 4.85
C GLY A 498 17.47 22.69 4.63
N ALA A 499 17.88 21.42 4.78
CA ALA A 499 19.24 20.98 4.50
C ALA A 499 19.68 21.25 3.05
N ARG A 500 18.73 21.33 2.08
CA ARG A 500 19.01 21.72 0.70
C ARG A 500 19.27 23.23 0.55
N VAL A 501 18.47 24.09 1.18
CA VAL A 501 18.71 25.55 1.19
C VAL A 501 20.07 25.86 1.82
N ASP A 502 20.39 25.24 2.96
CA ASP A 502 21.68 25.44 3.63
C ASP A 502 22.87 25.07 2.74
N ARG A 503 22.81 23.90 2.09
CA ARG A 503 23.90 23.41 1.21
C ARG A 503 24.05 24.26 -0.05
N LEU A 504 22.95 24.69 -0.68
CA LEU A 504 23.02 25.62 -1.81
C LEU A 504 23.46 27.02 -1.40
N THR A 505 23.09 27.49 -0.20
CA THR A 505 23.53 28.78 0.34
C THR A 505 25.04 28.78 0.61
N ARG A 506 25.59 27.68 1.15
CA ARG A 506 27.05 27.51 1.29
C ARG A 506 27.76 27.50 -0.08
N LEU A 507 27.20 26.81 -1.07
CA LEU A 507 27.72 26.79 -2.44
C LEU A 507 27.68 28.17 -3.11
N ALA A 508 26.58 28.91 -3.00
CA ALA A 508 26.46 30.26 -3.55
C ALA A 508 27.41 31.25 -2.86
N LYS A 509 27.55 31.14 -1.53
CA LYS A 509 28.54 31.92 -0.77
C LYS A 509 29.96 31.65 -1.28
N PHE A 510 30.34 30.37 -1.45
CA PHE A 510 31.64 29.97 -2.00
C PHE A 510 31.89 30.55 -3.41
N LEU A 511 30.89 30.51 -4.30
CA LEU A 511 30.99 31.09 -5.64
C LEU A 511 31.05 32.63 -5.65
N VAL A 512 30.49 33.30 -4.63
CA VAL A 512 30.63 34.74 -4.42
C VAL A 512 31.99 35.10 -3.81
N GLU A 513 32.52 34.32 -2.87
CA GLU A 513 33.84 34.54 -2.25
C GLU A 513 35.01 34.21 -3.20
N THR A 514 34.82 33.28 -4.14
CA THR A 514 35.79 32.97 -5.22
C THR A 514 35.60 33.83 -6.49
N ARG A 515 34.60 34.73 -6.52
CA ARG A 515 34.24 35.54 -7.70
C ARG A 515 35.40 36.37 -8.26
N ASP A 516 36.27 36.88 -7.41
CA ASP A 516 37.41 37.71 -7.81
C ASP A 516 38.55 36.89 -8.45
N VAL A 517 38.52 35.56 -8.32
CA VAL A 517 39.37 34.62 -9.06
C VAL A 517 38.77 34.29 -10.43
N TYR A 518 37.43 34.27 -10.55
CA TYR A 518 36.71 33.79 -11.74
C TYR A 518 36.00 34.89 -12.53
N HIS A 519 36.77 35.65 -13.29
CA HIS A 519 36.25 36.70 -14.18
C HIS A 519 35.45 36.17 -15.41
N THR A 520 35.38 34.87 -15.64
CA THR A 520 34.73 34.29 -16.83
C THR A 520 33.21 34.53 -16.88
N THR A 521 32.63 34.47 -18.08
CA THR A 521 31.17 34.58 -18.26
C THR A 521 30.44 33.32 -17.75
N ALA A 522 31.08 32.15 -17.84
CA ALA A 522 30.52 30.87 -17.40
C ALA A 522 30.27 30.84 -15.88
N SER A 523 31.25 31.24 -15.06
CA SER A 523 31.10 31.27 -13.60
C SER A 523 30.00 32.23 -13.15
N ARG A 524 29.81 33.35 -13.87
CA ARG A 524 28.68 34.27 -13.65
C ARG A 524 27.32 33.65 -14.00
N ALA A 525 27.24 32.87 -15.09
CA ALA A 525 26.01 32.18 -15.46
C ALA A 525 25.60 31.14 -14.42
N VAL A 526 26.54 30.30 -13.95
CA VAL A 526 26.26 29.26 -12.94
C VAL A 526 25.95 29.87 -11.57
N ALA A 527 26.65 30.94 -11.15
CA ALA A 527 26.31 31.65 -9.92
C ALA A 527 24.89 32.25 -9.96
N ASN A 528 24.46 32.80 -11.10
CA ASN A 528 23.09 33.28 -11.30
C ASN A 528 22.06 32.14 -11.30
N GLN A 529 22.38 31.00 -11.91
CA GLN A 529 21.51 29.81 -11.91
C GLN A 529 21.30 29.29 -10.48
N ILE A 530 22.36 29.15 -9.70
CA ILE A 530 22.27 28.69 -8.30
C ILE A 530 21.50 29.70 -7.44
N ALA A 531 21.73 31.00 -7.61
CA ALA A 531 20.94 32.04 -6.94
C ALA A 531 19.45 32.00 -7.34
N SER A 532 19.12 31.53 -8.55
CA SER A 532 17.74 31.29 -8.99
C SER A 532 17.15 30.05 -8.31
N SER A 533 17.85 28.90 -8.34
CA SER A 533 17.38 27.67 -7.67
C SER A 533 17.22 27.86 -6.16
N ILE A 534 18.09 28.62 -5.48
CA ILE A 534 17.92 28.99 -4.06
C ILE A 534 16.58 29.67 -3.83
N ARG A 535 16.28 30.75 -4.56
CA ARG A 535 15.01 31.51 -4.40
C ARG A 535 13.79 30.63 -4.65
N SER A 536 13.84 29.76 -5.66
CA SER A 536 12.76 28.81 -5.95
C SER A 536 12.49 27.87 -4.76
N ILE A 537 13.54 27.40 -4.07
CA ILE A 537 13.41 26.51 -2.91
C ILE A 537 13.03 27.29 -1.65
N GLU A 538 13.50 28.53 -1.47
CA GLU A 538 13.05 29.42 -0.39
C GLU A 538 11.54 29.70 -0.50
N ILE A 539 11.06 30.00 -1.72
CA ILE A 539 9.62 30.17 -2.02
C ILE A 539 8.86 28.89 -1.70
N ALA A 540 9.31 27.72 -2.20
CA ALA A 540 8.69 26.43 -1.89
C ALA A 540 8.63 26.16 -0.37
N ASN A 541 9.71 26.45 0.35
CA ASN A 541 9.78 26.30 1.82
C ASN A 541 8.84 27.23 2.57
N SER A 542 8.66 28.47 2.11
CA SER A 542 7.64 29.38 2.66
C SER A 542 6.22 28.87 2.40
N GLY A 543 5.98 28.23 1.25
CA GLY A 543 4.72 27.54 0.94
C GLY A 543 4.46 26.35 1.86
N ILE A 544 5.45 25.48 2.06
CA ILE A 544 5.35 24.32 2.96
C ILE A 544 5.08 24.77 4.41
N LYS A 545 5.82 25.78 4.90
CA LYS A 545 5.65 26.30 6.26
C LYS A 545 4.29 27.00 6.47
N SER A 546 3.80 27.75 5.49
CA SER A 546 2.47 28.39 5.58
C SER A 546 1.33 27.37 5.49
N LEU A 547 1.47 26.31 4.68
CA LEU A 547 0.53 25.19 4.65
C LEU A 547 0.50 24.43 5.99
N ALA A 548 1.65 24.12 6.59
CA ALA A 548 1.72 23.47 7.90
C ALA A 548 1.10 24.33 9.02
N ALA A 549 1.33 25.64 8.99
CA ALA A 549 0.70 26.58 9.93
C ALA A 549 -0.83 26.66 9.74
N ALA A 550 -1.31 26.64 8.50
CA ALA A 550 -2.75 26.63 8.21
C ALA A 550 -3.43 25.33 8.67
N ASP A 551 -2.79 24.18 8.46
CA ASP A 551 -3.28 22.86 8.92
C ASP A 551 -3.31 22.77 10.46
N THR A 552 -2.31 23.38 11.13
CA THR A 552 -2.27 23.52 12.60
C THR A 552 -3.41 24.39 13.12
N LEU A 553 -3.75 25.49 12.42
CA LEU A 553 -4.87 26.35 12.79
C LEU A 553 -6.22 25.63 12.59
N LEU A 554 -6.45 25.04 11.41
CA LEU A 554 -7.68 24.33 11.07
C LEU A 554 -7.96 23.12 11.98
N SER A 555 -6.91 22.41 12.41
CA SER A 555 -7.06 21.36 13.41
C SER A 555 -7.33 21.92 14.81
N SER A 556 -6.72 23.05 15.20
CA SER A 556 -6.98 23.68 16.51
C SER A 556 -8.41 24.24 16.66
N GLU A 557 -9.03 24.73 15.59
CA GLU A 557 -10.44 25.20 15.61
C GLU A 557 -11.47 24.07 15.76
N SER A 558 -11.05 22.79 15.66
CA SER A 558 -11.93 21.62 15.87
C SER A 558 -12.10 21.21 17.35
N ALA A 559 -11.43 21.90 18.28
CA ALA A 559 -11.67 21.70 19.71
C ALA A 559 -13.11 22.11 20.07
N PRO A 560 -13.81 21.37 20.96
CA PRO A 560 -15.20 21.66 21.27
C PRO A 560 -15.33 23.02 21.96
N ILE A 561 -16.04 23.95 21.31
CA ILE A 561 -16.56 25.15 21.96
C ILE A 561 -17.55 24.67 23.03
N PHE A 562 -17.15 24.76 24.29
CA PHE A 562 -18.00 24.37 25.42
C PHE A 562 -19.29 25.20 25.45
N GLU A 563 -20.37 24.55 25.87
CA GLU A 563 -21.70 25.14 25.92
C GLU A 563 -21.75 26.33 26.88
N THR A 564 -22.07 27.50 26.34
CA THR A 564 -22.72 28.58 27.09
C THR A 564 -24.01 28.93 26.36
N GLU A 565 -25.12 28.43 26.88
CA GLU A 565 -26.44 29.00 26.58
C GLU A 565 -26.52 30.46 27.08
N GLU A 566 -27.57 31.18 26.67
CA GLU A 566 -27.84 32.58 27.01
C GLU A 566 -26.81 33.63 26.52
N ILE A 567 -27.01 34.10 25.28
CA ILE A 567 -27.69 35.39 25.04
C ILE A 567 -28.05 35.50 23.54
N GLY A 568 -29.34 35.66 23.25
CA GLY A 568 -29.83 35.79 21.87
C GLY A 568 -29.94 37.25 21.41
N ALA A 569 -29.06 37.69 20.50
CA ALA A 569 -29.20 38.99 19.83
C ALA A 569 -28.65 39.01 18.38
N ARG A 570 -29.59 39.07 17.42
CA ARG A 570 -29.46 39.44 16.00
C ARG A 570 -28.11 40.01 15.52
N VAL A 571 -27.43 39.30 14.61
CA VAL A 571 -26.72 39.90 13.47
C VAL A 571 -27.01 39.09 12.21
N SER A 572 -27.44 39.75 11.13
CA SER A 572 -27.73 39.09 9.85
C SER A 572 -26.45 38.88 9.02
N ALA A 573 -26.34 37.73 8.35
CA ALA A 573 -25.24 37.43 7.43
C ALA A 573 -25.33 38.22 6.11
N SER A 574 -24.95 39.50 6.13
CA SER A 574 -24.93 40.35 4.92
C SER A 574 -23.87 41.46 4.94
N ARG A 575 -22.59 41.08 5.09
CA ARG A 575 -21.41 41.89 4.72
C ARG A 575 -20.12 41.05 4.72
N ILE A 576 -19.79 40.47 3.57
CA ILE A 576 -18.39 40.14 3.23
C ILE A 576 -17.93 41.28 2.31
N SER A 577 -17.02 42.12 2.79
CA SER A 577 -16.40 43.16 1.95
C SER A 577 -15.40 42.49 0.99
N THR A 578 -15.47 42.86 -0.28
CA THR A 578 -14.52 42.42 -1.30
C THR A 578 -13.46 43.49 -1.53
N ALA A 579 -12.32 43.13 -2.12
CA ALA A 579 -11.13 43.97 -2.22
C ALA A 579 -11.24 45.24 -3.11
N MET A 580 -12.45 45.68 -3.45
CA MET A 580 -12.71 46.95 -4.16
C MET A 580 -13.03 48.13 -3.22
N ASP A 581 -13.50 47.88 -1.98
CA ASP A 581 -13.93 48.97 -1.07
C ASP A 581 -12.77 49.90 -0.63
N ALA A 582 -11.52 49.43 -0.73
CA ALA A 582 -10.33 50.11 -0.20
C ALA A 582 -9.85 51.36 -0.95
N ARG A 583 -10.56 51.84 -2.00
CA ARG A 583 -10.12 52.99 -2.83
C ARG A 583 -10.84 54.32 -2.59
N ASN A 584 -11.99 54.35 -1.92
CA ASN A 584 -12.82 55.56 -1.78
C ASN A 584 -13.04 55.99 -0.31
N ALA A 585 -12.01 55.85 0.53
CA ALA A 585 -12.03 56.23 1.95
C ALA A 585 -11.24 57.53 2.26
N ALA A 586 -11.23 58.48 1.32
CA ALA A 586 -10.52 59.75 1.44
C ALA A 586 -11.48 60.95 1.46
N ASP A 587 -12.28 61.07 2.53
CA ASP A 587 -12.82 62.36 2.99
C ASP A 587 -13.57 62.26 4.35
N ARG A 588 -12.94 62.76 5.44
CA ARG A 588 -13.60 63.50 6.55
C ARG A 588 -12.57 64.05 7.56
N PRO A 589 -12.76 65.25 8.14
CA PRO A 589 -11.71 65.97 8.89
C PRO A 589 -11.87 65.99 10.42
N GLY A 590 -10.77 66.32 11.12
CA GLY A 590 -10.69 66.57 12.58
C GLY A 590 -10.33 65.31 13.39
N VAL A 591 -9.49 65.35 14.42
CA VAL A 591 -9.11 66.45 15.35
C VAL A 591 -7.58 66.55 15.54
N THR A 592 -7.11 67.70 16.04
CA THR A 592 -5.70 68.10 16.17
C THR A 592 -4.93 67.52 17.37
N LYS A 593 -3.61 67.37 17.19
CA LYS A 593 -2.56 67.81 18.14
C LYS A 593 -1.22 67.98 17.41
N VAL A 594 -0.28 68.75 17.98
CA VAL A 594 0.77 69.46 17.23
C VAL A 594 2.17 69.27 17.82
N ALA A 595 3.09 68.71 17.00
CA ALA A 595 4.56 68.90 17.01
C ALA A 595 5.29 68.57 18.35
N PRO A 596 6.61 68.85 18.57
CA PRO A 596 7.56 69.70 17.82
C PRO A 596 8.36 68.99 16.70
N TYR A 597 9.09 69.82 15.94
CA TYR A 597 10.03 69.49 14.86
C TYR A 597 11.38 70.13 15.21
N ASP A 598 12.50 69.44 14.99
CA ASP A 598 13.86 69.95 15.31
C ASP A 598 14.79 69.82 14.08
N PRO A 599 15.20 70.94 13.45
CA PRO A 599 15.96 70.92 12.19
C PRO A 599 17.33 71.61 12.28
N VAL A 600 18.41 70.88 12.57
CA VAL A 600 19.78 71.45 12.48
C VAL A 600 20.79 70.52 11.79
N VAL A 601 21.34 71.05 10.69
CA VAL A 601 22.70 70.89 10.08
C VAL A 601 22.59 70.79 8.56
N SER A 602 23.41 71.61 7.87
CA SER A 602 23.54 71.68 6.41
C SER A 602 25.03 71.99 6.06
N PRO A 603 25.46 72.22 4.80
CA PRO A 603 26.32 71.26 4.11
C PRO A 603 27.73 71.81 3.77
N ARG A 604 28.58 70.93 3.23
CA ARG A 604 29.86 71.19 2.51
C ARG A 604 30.49 69.84 2.09
N ASP A 605 31.30 69.71 1.03
CA ASP A 605 31.44 70.43 -0.25
C ASP A 605 32.49 69.71 -1.11
N VAL A 606 32.61 70.04 -2.42
CA VAL A 606 33.87 69.95 -3.24
C VAL A 606 34.49 68.53 -3.45
N GLN A 607 34.89 68.01 -4.62
CA GLN A 607 35.10 68.45 -6.03
C GLN A 607 35.24 67.16 -6.93
N HIS A 608 35.54 67.09 -8.25
CA HIS A 608 35.82 68.07 -9.32
C HIS A 608 35.30 67.56 -10.72
N TYR A 609 36.15 67.53 -11.76
CA TYR A 609 35.97 67.14 -13.18
C TYR A 609 37.38 66.73 -13.74
N PRO A 610 37.60 66.11 -14.94
CA PRO A 610 36.99 66.31 -16.27
C PRO A 610 36.36 65.03 -16.90
N LEU A 611 35.40 65.08 -17.84
CA LEU A 611 35.35 65.68 -19.19
C LEU A 611 36.30 65.05 -20.24
N GLY A 612 35.70 64.35 -21.20
CA GLY A 612 36.27 63.82 -22.44
C GLY A 612 35.11 63.45 -23.38
N ASP A 613 35.22 63.73 -24.69
CA ASP A 613 34.05 63.99 -25.55
C ASP A 613 33.98 63.14 -26.85
N ASP A 614 32.79 63.19 -27.47
CA ASP A 614 32.53 63.21 -28.92
C ASP A 614 32.09 61.91 -29.66
N ARG A 615 31.15 62.12 -30.62
CA ARG A 615 30.70 61.29 -31.79
C ARG A 615 29.78 60.07 -31.59
N GLY A 616 28.57 60.14 -32.18
CA GLY A 616 27.67 58.97 -32.33
C GLY A 616 26.32 59.13 -33.06
N LYS A 617 26.13 60.09 -33.97
CA LYS A 617 24.81 60.43 -34.57
C LYS A 617 24.16 59.32 -35.43
N ARG A 618 22.87 58.99 -35.17
CA ARG A 618 21.78 58.69 -36.15
C ARG A 618 20.43 58.69 -35.41
N VAL A 619 19.56 59.69 -35.59
CA VAL A 619 18.58 59.91 -36.70
C VAL A 619 17.32 59.05 -36.57
N LEU A 620 16.20 59.72 -36.25
CA LEU A 620 14.83 59.21 -36.32
C LEU A 620 14.26 59.29 -37.74
N ARG A 621 13.46 58.30 -38.13
CA ARG A 621 12.36 58.44 -39.11
C ARG A 621 11.34 57.31 -38.89
N GLY A 622 10.06 57.57 -39.13
CA GLY A 622 8.98 56.58 -39.09
C GLY A 622 7.98 56.77 -40.22
N VAL A 623 6.77 56.25 -40.03
CA VAL A 623 5.62 56.22 -40.98
C VAL A 623 5.75 55.15 -42.09
N GLY A 624 4.70 54.34 -42.23
CA GLY A 624 4.52 53.34 -43.27
C GLY A 624 3.45 52.31 -42.88
N GLN A 625 2.23 52.45 -43.40
CA GLN A 625 1.15 51.46 -43.23
C GLN A 625 1.18 50.43 -44.38
N SER A 626 0.77 49.20 -44.09
CA SER A 626 0.09 48.33 -45.06
C SER A 626 -0.73 47.26 -44.31
N GLU A 627 -2.01 47.14 -44.65
CA GLU A 627 -2.87 46.07 -44.17
C GLU A 627 -2.60 44.76 -44.92
N SER A 628 -2.81 43.61 -44.28
CA SER A 628 -3.07 42.33 -44.97
C SER A 628 -3.81 41.36 -44.06
N ASP A 629 -5.05 41.05 -44.45
CA ASP A 629 -5.70 39.73 -44.39
C ASP A 629 -5.43 38.78 -43.21
N VAL A 630 -6.41 38.71 -42.31
CA VAL A 630 -6.56 37.61 -41.33
C VAL A 630 -7.44 36.52 -41.93
N GLU A 631 -6.89 35.33 -42.16
CA GLU A 631 -7.67 34.16 -42.58
C GLU A 631 -8.65 33.70 -41.49
N ARG A 632 -9.83 33.22 -41.91
CA ARG A 632 -10.88 32.71 -41.01
C ARG A 632 -10.70 31.21 -40.76
N ALA A 633 -10.58 30.82 -39.49
CA ALA A 633 -10.88 29.45 -39.08
C ALA A 633 -12.39 29.25 -38.89
N PRO A 634 -13.04 28.26 -39.54
CA PRO A 634 -14.45 27.94 -39.33
C PRO A 634 -14.65 26.89 -38.23
N GLY A 635 -15.69 27.03 -37.39
CA GLY A 635 -16.07 25.99 -36.43
C GLY A 635 -16.75 26.47 -35.14
N ALA A 636 -17.94 27.10 -35.24
CA ALA A 636 -18.70 27.51 -34.06
C ALA A 636 -20.22 27.58 -34.33
N GLU A 637 -20.88 26.41 -34.42
CA GLU A 637 -22.35 26.30 -34.39
C GLU A 637 -22.80 25.23 -33.37
N GLY A 638 -23.97 25.45 -32.75
CA GLY A 638 -24.69 24.42 -32.00
C GLY A 638 -24.62 24.48 -30.46
N ALA A 639 -25.32 25.44 -29.83
CA ALA A 639 -26.05 25.25 -28.55
C ALA A 639 -26.79 26.53 -28.07
N LYS A 640 -28.01 26.77 -28.58
CA LYS A 640 -29.01 27.64 -27.93
C LYS A 640 -30.42 27.08 -28.15
N SER A 641 -31.02 26.45 -27.14
CA SER A 641 -32.47 26.39 -26.91
C SER A 641 -32.79 25.74 -25.54
N ALA A 642 -34.08 25.69 -25.20
CA ALA A 642 -34.69 24.92 -24.11
C ALA A 642 -34.32 25.31 -22.66
N LEU A 643 -34.85 26.47 -22.23
CA LEU A 643 -35.58 26.47 -20.95
C LEU A 643 -36.93 25.75 -21.13
N ALA A 644 -37.54 25.34 -20.01
CA ALA A 644 -38.90 24.82 -19.85
C ALA A 644 -39.17 23.38 -20.37
N GLU A 645 -39.00 22.40 -19.47
CA GLU A 645 -40.12 21.66 -18.83
C GLU A 645 -39.73 21.23 -17.41
#